data_AF-A0A150PIC9-F1
#
_entry.id   AF-A0A150PIC9-F1
#
_cell.length_a   1.000
_cell.length_b   1.000
_cell.length_c   1.000
_cell.angle_alpha   90.00
_cell.angle_beta   90.00
_cell.angle_gamma   90.00
#
_symmetry.space_group_name_H-M   'P 1'
#
loop_
_entity.id
_entity.type
_entity.pdbx_description
1 polymer ?
#
loop_
_entity_poly.entity_id
_entity_poly.type
_entity_poly.pdbx_seq_one_letter_code
_entity_poly.pdbx_strand_id
1 'polypeptide(L)'
;MLDWLRRWRGHQARTEAPLPRGEASCPPVSAPQAAPAPVAPQAAEDAGCPGATGTFAPSTTRSWVVQGYRVEADLSRQALCLAAPAEVGAEDGEPRLFPTLRAAGLSSRMASAAVLAQKAKQLDDGLVAAVELAVQRGAGLLRGKAYLLETWLASAAHGSPAAPAALLLAAARLGGVVRDVPRPLAADVTRLIDAFLADELRSKPLGVYTWSEPLRRVFQQDRLLQAPLRDPGHVEALARILREEAAARTTYEGVLALASRLTGPPATPDLTPVLRSLDRGQVEVGPAHAIFPPSRAVETDLAMKLLGDAPIPDGFDLVGELAARIRDGSVDLRPTEASGWYDLQTWALEPLAAPERAPEAPRVSLDPRYRELLLALFKGALTLTRETHVKQLEIPLAGCAAPTSRRPSVVVDVLPELAAEPTVSYYLRRALGYRFVRRALEAAFGADALTRIERLTPDGPLERPLSEELALMEGLFFGAAAAVAADLGMSLDEVMDPAFRDACAALDVLPDQDGALGSGRGREHDAEAFRRWSALEDGDVGRDARVMVPVFHDLERRKTKAWVFLGWAARRVLVSFQRPPAVRVFAPDGREASPPEVDVRFGALAHDLAYPVMAEITVDRLLDRDELRALCDRHRTRSAILAALEGGTRTSAQRTGDARDEPLRRRA
;
A
#
# COMPACT_ATOMS: atom_id res chain seq x y z
N MET A 1 35.59 -0.88 4.14
CA MET A 1 34.85 -1.73 3.17
C MET A 1 35.39 -3.16 3.12
N LEU A 2 36.57 -3.45 2.54
CA LEU A 2 37.09 -4.84 2.44
C LEU A 2 37.19 -5.60 3.77
N ASP A 3 37.49 -4.91 4.87
CA ASP A 3 37.59 -5.54 6.20
C ASP A 3 36.21 -5.90 6.82
N TRP A 4 35.13 -5.26 6.37
CA TRP A 4 33.75 -5.57 6.76
C TRP A 4 33.28 -6.87 6.09
N LEU A 5 33.60 -7.05 4.80
CA LEU A 5 33.31 -8.28 4.04
C LEU A 5 33.94 -9.54 4.66
N ARG A 6 35.12 -9.42 5.29
CA ARG A 6 35.78 -10.53 5.99
C ARG A 6 35.01 -10.93 7.26
N ARG A 7 34.56 -9.95 8.04
CA ARG A 7 33.82 -10.18 9.30
C ARG A 7 32.46 -10.82 9.04
N TRP A 8 31.76 -10.40 7.97
CA TRP A 8 30.45 -10.94 7.58
C TRP A 8 30.50 -12.44 7.27
N ARG A 9 31.44 -12.91 6.44
CA ARG A 9 31.61 -14.34 6.12
C ARG A 9 31.93 -15.20 7.36
N GLY A 10 32.56 -14.63 8.38
CA GLY A 10 32.87 -15.32 9.64
C GLY A 10 31.68 -15.61 10.55
N HIS A 11 30.49 -15.05 10.27
CA HIS A 11 29.28 -15.28 11.07
C HIS A 11 28.38 -16.40 10.54
N GLN A 12 28.21 -16.55 9.22
CA GLN A 12 27.37 -17.64 8.68
C GLN A 12 27.95 -19.04 8.94
N ALA A 13 29.28 -19.17 9.00
CA ALA A 13 29.96 -20.46 9.24
C ALA A 13 29.86 -20.99 10.70
N ARG A 14 28.87 -20.52 11.49
CA ARG A 14 28.68 -20.90 12.91
C ARG A 14 27.26 -21.31 13.29
N THR A 15 26.32 -21.35 12.34
CA THR A 15 24.89 -21.65 12.61
C THR A 15 24.45 -23.05 12.17
N GLU A 16 25.33 -23.85 11.57
CA GLU A 16 25.02 -25.25 11.22
C GLU A 16 25.44 -26.21 12.36
N ALA A 17 24.47 -26.63 13.17
CA ALA A 17 24.59 -27.72 14.12
C ALA A 17 23.95 -29.00 13.54
N PRO A 18 24.54 -30.21 13.71
CA PRO A 18 23.98 -31.42 13.11
C PRO A 18 22.67 -31.87 13.76
N LEU A 19 21.68 -32.24 12.95
CA LEU A 19 20.45 -32.89 13.42
C LEU A 19 20.74 -34.31 13.94
N PRO A 20 20.18 -34.71 15.10
CA PRO A 20 20.31 -36.08 15.58
C PRO A 20 19.44 -37.05 14.77
N ARG A 21 19.97 -38.25 14.49
CA ARG A 21 19.15 -39.37 14.00
C ARG A 21 18.44 -40.03 15.17
N GLY A 22 17.13 -40.24 15.04
CA GLY A 22 16.33 -41.00 16.01
C GLY A 22 15.46 -42.03 15.30
N GLU A 23 15.78 -43.31 15.45
CA GLU A 23 14.91 -44.42 15.08
C GLU A 23 14.03 -44.80 16.27
N ALA A 24 12.71 -44.88 16.08
CA ALA A 24 11.80 -45.50 17.04
C ALA A 24 10.53 -45.99 16.33
N SER A 25 10.31 -47.31 16.34
CA SER A 25 9.12 -47.98 15.80
C SER A 25 8.06 -48.22 16.87
N CYS A 26 6.78 -48.01 16.55
CA CYS A 26 5.66 -48.57 17.33
C CYS A 26 4.42 -48.85 16.43
N PRO A 27 3.47 -49.70 16.88
CA PRO A 27 2.49 -50.37 16.00
C PRO A 27 1.18 -49.59 15.77
N PRO A 28 0.36 -50.00 14.78
CA PRO A 28 -0.94 -49.36 14.50
C PRO A 28 -2.01 -49.68 15.55
N VAL A 29 -2.91 -48.73 15.78
CA VAL A 29 -4.11 -48.87 16.61
C VAL A 29 -5.35 -48.78 15.72
N SER A 30 -6.28 -49.72 15.86
CA SER A 30 -7.49 -49.81 15.04
C SER A 30 -8.49 -48.69 15.33
N ALA A 31 -9.04 -48.08 14.28
CA ALA A 31 -10.14 -47.12 14.40
C ALA A 31 -11.51 -47.84 14.45
N PRO A 32 -12.44 -47.44 15.35
CA PRO A 32 -13.82 -47.90 15.34
C PRO A 32 -14.64 -47.18 14.25
N GLN A 33 -15.58 -47.90 13.63
CA GLN A 33 -16.52 -47.32 12.66
C GLN A 33 -17.58 -46.45 13.36
N ALA A 34 -17.86 -45.27 12.81
CA ALA A 34 -18.99 -44.42 13.21
C ALA A 34 -20.15 -44.56 12.20
N ALA A 35 -21.39 -44.53 12.70
CA ALA A 35 -22.60 -44.65 11.91
C ALA A 35 -22.96 -43.32 11.18
N PRO A 36 -23.70 -43.37 10.05
CA PRO A 36 -24.02 -42.17 9.27
C PRO A 36 -25.06 -41.27 9.95
N ALA A 37 -24.88 -39.95 9.79
CA ALA A 37 -25.83 -38.92 10.18
C ALA A 37 -26.99 -38.79 9.14
N PRO A 38 -28.17 -38.27 9.52
CA PRO A 38 -29.35 -38.26 8.66
C PRO A 38 -29.31 -37.22 7.52
N VAL A 39 -30.04 -37.52 6.45
CA VAL A 39 -30.18 -36.71 5.24
C VAL A 39 -31.01 -35.45 5.49
N ALA A 40 -30.51 -34.28 5.06
CA ALA A 40 -31.27 -33.04 4.95
C ALA A 40 -31.98 -32.95 3.58
N PRO A 41 -33.14 -32.28 3.47
CA PRO A 41 -33.98 -32.34 2.28
C PRO A 41 -33.39 -31.63 1.05
N GLN A 42 -33.66 -32.18 -0.13
CA GLN A 42 -33.26 -31.61 -1.42
C GLN A 42 -34.02 -30.30 -1.69
N ALA A 43 -33.29 -29.23 -1.96
CA ALA A 43 -33.81 -28.05 -2.67
C ALA A 43 -33.66 -28.27 -4.19
N ALA A 44 -34.51 -27.61 -4.98
CA ALA A 44 -34.69 -27.93 -6.40
C ALA A 44 -33.45 -27.67 -7.27
N GLU A 45 -33.26 -28.53 -8.27
CA GLU A 45 -32.34 -28.34 -9.39
C GLU A 45 -32.88 -27.26 -10.34
N ASP A 46 -32.04 -26.36 -10.83
CA ASP A 46 -32.21 -25.80 -12.19
C ASP A 46 -30.89 -25.20 -12.74
N ALA A 47 -30.81 -25.06 -14.07
CA ALA A 47 -29.74 -24.38 -14.82
C ALA A 47 -28.27 -24.81 -14.52
N GLY A 48 -27.88 -26.01 -14.97
CA GLY A 48 -26.49 -26.47 -14.89
C GLY A 48 -25.51 -25.68 -15.79
N CYS A 49 -24.40 -25.22 -15.22
CA CYS A 49 -23.27 -24.67 -15.99
C CYS A 49 -22.41 -25.81 -16.60
N PRO A 50 -21.99 -25.73 -17.88
CA PRO A 50 -21.05 -26.69 -18.45
C PRO A 50 -19.68 -26.57 -17.77
N GLY A 51 -19.09 -27.72 -17.40
CA GLY A 51 -17.87 -27.76 -16.59
C GLY A 51 -16.64 -27.15 -17.28
N ALA A 52 -16.10 -26.08 -16.71
CA ALA A 52 -14.91 -25.38 -17.19
C ALA A 52 -13.60 -26.07 -16.77
N THR A 53 -13.45 -27.36 -17.09
CA THR A 53 -12.22 -28.15 -16.81
C THR A 53 -11.32 -28.33 -18.03
N GLY A 54 -11.57 -27.58 -19.10
CA GLY A 54 -10.66 -27.49 -20.23
C GLY A 54 -9.43 -26.66 -19.87
N THR A 55 -8.24 -27.26 -19.96
CA THR A 55 -6.96 -26.54 -19.85
C THR A 55 -6.74 -25.64 -21.07
N PHE A 56 -7.33 -24.45 -21.02
CA PHE A 56 -7.13 -23.41 -22.04
C PHE A 56 -5.65 -23.00 -22.08
N ALA A 57 -4.98 -23.36 -23.17
CA ALA A 57 -3.64 -22.86 -23.46
C ALA A 57 -3.70 -21.34 -23.63
N PRO A 58 -2.81 -20.56 -22.98
CA PRO A 58 -2.82 -19.10 -23.09
C PRO A 58 -2.52 -18.70 -24.54
N SER A 59 -3.47 -18.06 -25.21
CA SER A 59 -3.33 -17.70 -26.63
C SER A 59 -2.32 -16.57 -26.80
N THR A 60 -1.07 -16.91 -27.12
CA THR A 60 -0.09 -15.93 -27.61
C THR A 60 -0.46 -15.38 -28.99
N THR A 61 -1.46 -15.94 -29.66
CA THR A 61 -1.97 -15.44 -30.94
C THR A 61 -3.13 -14.47 -30.72
N ARG A 62 -3.00 -13.27 -31.29
CA ARG A 62 -4.10 -12.29 -31.43
C ARG A 62 -4.63 -12.31 -32.87
N SER A 63 -5.94 -12.29 -33.06
CA SER A 63 -6.56 -12.14 -34.40
C SER A 63 -7.55 -10.99 -34.46
N TRP A 64 -7.64 -10.33 -35.62
CA TRP A 64 -8.56 -9.25 -35.94
C TRP A 64 -8.80 -9.17 -37.45
N VAL A 65 -9.69 -8.29 -37.91
CA VAL A 65 -10.01 -8.11 -39.34
C VAL A 65 -9.70 -6.68 -39.79
N VAL A 66 -9.02 -6.54 -40.93
CA VAL A 66 -8.69 -5.26 -41.58
C VAL A 66 -9.16 -5.32 -43.03
N GLN A 67 -10.14 -4.50 -43.40
CA GLN A 67 -10.67 -4.41 -44.78
C GLN A 67 -11.10 -5.77 -45.39
N GLY A 68 -11.56 -6.70 -44.54
CA GLY A 68 -11.95 -8.06 -44.93
C GLY A 68 -10.84 -9.11 -44.84
N TYR A 69 -9.57 -8.70 -44.71
CA TYR A 69 -8.45 -9.61 -44.44
C TYR A 69 -8.45 -10.00 -42.95
N ARG A 70 -8.33 -11.30 -42.63
CA ARG A 70 -8.07 -11.76 -41.26
C ARG A 70 -6.57 -11.64 -40.99
N VAL A 71 -6.20 -10.97 -39.91
CA VAL A 71 -4.81 -10.89 -39.43
C VAL A 71 -4.67 -11.82 -38.23
N GLU A 72 -3.54 -12.52 -38.14
CA GLU A 72 -3.11 -13.31 -36.99
C GLU A 72 -1.70 -12.88 -36.62
N ALA A 73 -1.47 -12.49 -35.37
CA ALA A 73 -0.16 -12.13 -34.85
C ALA A 73 0.20 -13.03 -33.68
N ASP A 74 1.27 -13.82 -33.83
CA ASP A 74 1.89 -14.53 -32.71
C ASP A 74 2.82 -13.58 -31.93
N LEU A 75 2.38 -13.26 -30.73
CA LEU A 75 3.06 -12.39 -29.77
C LEU A 75 4.14 -13.14 -28.99
N SER A 76 4.26 -14.48 -29.11
CA SER A 76 5.14 -15.32 -28.26
C SER A 76 6.62 -14.91 -28.28
N ARG A 77 7.08 -14.19 -29.31
CA ARG A 77 8.46 -13.69 -29.47
C ARG A 77 8.56 -12.16 -29.41
N GLN A 78 7.46 -11.45 -29.23
CA GLN A 78 7.40 -9.99 -29.20
C GLN A 78 8.27 -9.42 -28.08
N ALA A 79 8.85 -8.24 -28.34
CA ALA A 79 9.41 -7.38 -27.31
C ALA A 79 9.05 -5.93 -27.61
N LEU A 80 8.60 -5.17 -26.61
CA LEU A 80 8.24 -3.77 -26.74
C LEU A 80 9.38 -2.86 -26.26
N CYS A 81 9.42 -1.64 -26.77
CA CYS A 81 10.26 -0.57 -26.26
C CYS A 81 9.37 0.59 -25.81
N LEU A 82 9.54 1.01 -24.55
CA LEU A 82 8.87 2.16 -23.97
C LEU A 82 9.89 3.28 -23.75
N ALA A 83 9.55 4.46 -24.29
CA ALA A 83 10.39 5.64 -24.23
C ALA A 83 9.62 6.85 -23.70
N ALA A 84 10.28 7.67 -22.89
CA ALA A 84 9.80 8.95 -22.38
C ALA A 84 10.52 10.12 -23.09
N PRO A 85 10.08 10.49 -24.31
CA PRO A 85 10.67 11.56 -25.11
C PRO A 85 10.71 12.91 -24.39
N ALA A 86 11.71 13.73 -24.72
CA ALA A 86 11.89 15.07 -24.15
C ALA A 86 10.67 15.98 -24.38
N GLU A 87 10.37 16.85 -23.40
CA GLU A 87 9.42 17.93 -23.58
C GLU A 87 10.06 19.06 -24.38
N VAL A 88 9.56 19.27 -25.60
CA VAL A 88 10.09 20.28 -26.53
C VAL A 88 9.38 21.62 -26.26
N GLY A 89 10.16 22.69 -26.03
CA GLY A 89 9.65 24.05 -25.86
C GLY A 89 9.60 24.57 -24.42
N ALA A 90 10.12 23.82 -23.44
CA ALA A 90 10.23 24.27 -22.05
C ALA A 90 11.51 25.11 -21.82
N GLU A 91 11.53 26.38 -22.23
CA GLU A 91 12.71 27.25 -22.08
C GLU A 91 12.97 27.68 -20.61
N ASP A 92 11.93 27.72 -19.77
CA ASP A 92 12.01 27.81 -18.28
C ASP A 92 11.25 26.65 -17.57
N GLY A 93 10.61 25.76 -18.33
CA GLY A 93 9.31 25.20 -17.95
C GLY A 93 9.30 23.86 -17.20
N GLU A 94 9.07 23.88 -15.89
CA GLU A 94 8.46 22.73 -15.18
C GLU A 94 7.01 22.47 -15.65
N PRO A 95 6.50 21.23 -15.56
CA PRO A 95 5.09 20.95 -15.84
C PRO A 95 4.15 21.69 -14.88
N ARG A 96 2.98 22.07 -15.41
CA ARG A 96 1.84 22.40 -14.58
C ARG A 96 1.37 21.15 -13.82
N LEU A 97 1.15 21.32 -12.52
CA LEU A 97 0.59 20.29 -11.66
C LEU A 97 -0.92 20.41 -11.54
N PHE A 98 -1.60 19.27 -11.68
CA PHE A 98 -3.05 19.10 -11.56
C PHE A 98 -3.39 18.48 -10.20
N PRO A 99 -4.48 18.89 -9.53
CA PRO A 99 -4.85 18.35 -8.21
C PRO A 99 -5.33 16.89 -8.28
N THR A 100 -5.96 16.49 -9.39
CA THR A 100 -6.56 15.16 -9.59
C THR A 100 -6.28 14.66 -11.01
N LEU A 101 -6.41 13.35 -11.23
CA LEU A 101 -6.29 12.73 -12.55
C LEU A 101 -7.35 13.25 -13.52
N ARG A 102 -8.60 13.42 -13.05
CA ARG A 102 -9.69 14.02 -13.81
C ARG A 102 -9.39 15.48 -14.21
N ALA A 103 -8.72 16.24 -13.33
CA ALA A 103 -8.31 17.62 -13.62
C ALA A 103 -7.14 17.72 -14.63
N ALA A 104 -6.38 16.65 -14.85
CA ALA A 104 -5.37 16.58 -15.91
C ALA A 104 -5.99 16.31 -17.31
N GLY A 105 -7.23 15.81 -17.38
CA GLY A 105 -8.00 15.67 -18.63
C GLY A 105 -7.49 14.59 -19.59
N LEU A 106 -6.77 13.58 -19.10
CA LEU A 106 -5.99 12.67 -19.93
C LEU A 106 -6.81 11.48 -20.44
N SER A 107 -7.03 11.43 -21.76
CA SER A 107 -7.79 10.40 -22.46
C SER A 107 -6.88 9.37 -23.15
N SER A 108 -6.12 8.60 -22.38
CA SER A 108 -5.36 7.44 -22.89
C SER A 108 -6.23 6.18 -22.92
N ARG A 109 -6.08 5.34 -23.96
CA ARG A 109 -6.64 3.97 -24.00
C ARG A 109 -5.86 2.95 -23.16
N MET A 110 -4.59 3.25 -22.87
CA MET A 110 -3.75 2.47 -21.97
C MET A 110 -3.83 3.11 -20.59
N ALA A 111 -4.28 2.37 -19.57
CA ALA A 111 -4.27 2.83 -18.19
C ALA A 111 -2.82 2.96 -17.68
N SER A 112 -2.48 4.08 -17.05
CA SER A 112 -1.21 4.15 -16.33
C SER A 112 -1.29 3.30 -15.05
N ALA A 113 -0.18 2.66 -14.68
CA ALA A 113 -0.02 2.06 -13.35
C ALA A 113 -0.23 3.12 -12.25
N ALA A 114 0.01 4.40 -12.55
CA ALA A 114 -0.29 5.55 -11.70
C ALA A 114 -1.79 5.81 -11.50
N VAL A 115 -2.62 5.64 -12.54
CA VAL A 115 -4.09 5.69 -12.45
C VAL A 115 -4.61 4.56 -11.58
N LEU A 116 -4.05 3.35 -11.72
CA LEU A 116 -4.38 2.22 -10.85
C LEU A 116 -3.89 2.40 -9.41
N ALA A 117 -2.71 3.00 -9.20
CA ALA A 117 -2.21 3.36 -7.87
C ALA A 117 -3.14 4.37 -7.15
N GLN A 118 -3.74 5.33 -7.87
CA GLN A 118 -4.74 6.23 -7.30
C GLN A 118 -6.05 5.51 -6.95
N LYS A 119 -6.52 4.59 -7.81
CA LYS A 119 -7.71 3.78 -7.51
C LYS A 119 -7.49 2.93 -6.26
N ALA A 120 -6.34 2.27 -6.16
CA ALA A 120 -5.90 1.56 -4.96
C ALA A 120 -5.91 2.48 -3.74
N LYS A 121 -5.24 3.64 -3.79
CA LYS A 121 -5.15 4.59 -2.68
C LYS A 121 -6.51 4.96 -2.09
N GLN A 122 -7.50 5.36 -2.89
CA GLN A 122 -8.80 5.78 -2.34
C GLN A 122 -9.61 4.62 -1.73
N LEU A 123 -9.41 3.39 -2.20
CA LEU A 123 -9.94 2.22 -1.53
C LEU A 123 -9.20 1.96 -0.22
N ASP A 124 -7.87 1.91 -0.27
CA ASP A 124 -7.02 1.54 0.86
C ASP A 124 -7.20 2.52 2.04
N ASP A 125 -7.29 3.84 1.76
CA ASP A 125 -7.65 4.86 2.74
C ASP A 125 -9.01 4.57 3.40
N GLY A 126 -10.03 4.32 2.58
CA GLY A 126 -11.38 4.07 3.06
C GLY A 126 -11.54 2.77 3.84
N LEU A 127 -10.74 1.76 3.49
CA LEU A 127 -10.62 0.49 4.21
C LEU A 127 -10.00 0.72 5.58
N VAL A 128 -8.85 1.39 5.68
CA VAL A 128 -8.22 1.66 6.98
C VAL A 128 -9.12 2.51 7.87
N ALA A 129 -9.79 3.52 7.31
CA ALA A 129 -10.78 4.32 8.03
C ALA A 129 -11.95 3.48 8.58
N ALA A 130 -12.53 2.60 7.75
CA ALA A 130 -13.61 1.70 8.17
C ALA A 130 -13.14 0.71 9.27
N VAL A 131 -11.98 0.10 9.07
CA VAL A 131 -11.38 -0.87 9.99
C VAL A 131 -11.03 -0.22 11.33
N GLU A 132 -10.50 1.00 11.37
CA GLU A 132 -10.20 1.70 12.63
C GLU A 132 -11.46 2.00 13.46
N LEU A 133 -12.58 2.38 12.83
CA LEU A 133 -13.85 2.54 13.55
C LEU A 133 -14.45 1.21 14.00
N ALA A 134 -14.31 0.14 13.21
CA ALA A 134 -14.72 -1.21 13.58
C ALA A 134 -13.88 -1.75 14.76
N VAL A 135 -12.56 -1.54 14.74
CA VAL A 135 -11.64 -1.91 15.83
C VAL A 135 -11.86 -1.06 17.08
N GLN A 136 -12.22 0.23 16.95
CA GLN A 136 -12.58 1.05 18.11
C GLN A 136 -13.86 0.57 18.79
N ARG A 137 -14.92 0.34 18.02
CA ARG A 137 -16.28 0.07 18.51
C ARG A 137 -16.57 -1.41 18.81
N GLY A 138 -15.79 -2.30 18.22
CA GLY A 138 -16.11 -3.73 18.12
C GLY A 138 -16.91 -4.03 16.85
N ALA A 139 -16.61 -5.19 16.24
CA ALA A 139 -17.31 -5.74 15.09
C ALA A 139 -17.15 -7.27 15.07
N GLY A 140 -18.27 -7.98 15.05
CA GLY A 140 -18.31 -9.44 14.97
C GLY A 140 -17.53 -10.12 16.11
N LEU A 141 -16.43 -10.78 15.78
CA LEU A 141 -15.58 -11.50 16.73
C LEU A 141 -14.80 -10.59 17.71
N LEU A 142 -14.56 -9.32 17.35
CA LEU A 142 -13.83 -8.37 18.20
C LEU A 142 -14.79 -7.46 18.98
N ARG A 143 -14.60 -7.35 20.31
CA ARG A 143 -15.33 -6.40 21.18
C ARG A 143 -14.79 -4.96 21.11
N GLY A 144 -13.60 -4.78 20.54
CA GLY A 144 -12.99 -3.48 20.23
C GLY A 144 -12.22 -2.79 21.37
N LYS A 145 -11.50 -1.72 21.01
CA LYS A 145 -10.62 -0.94 21.91
C LYS A 145 -11.40 -0.23 23.03
N ALA A 146 -12.65 0.19 22.78
CA ALA A 146 -13.50 0.80 23.80
C ALA A 146 -13.76 -0.15 24.98
N TYR A 147 -14.17 -1.40 24.70
CA TYR A 147 -14.39 -2.44 25.72
C TYR A 147 -13.13 -2.73 26.54
N LEU A 148 -11.94 -2.77 25.91
CA LEU A 148 -10.67 -2.95 26.63
C LEU A 148 -10.39 -1.82 27.64
N LEU A 149 -10.61 -0.56 27.23
CA LEU A 149 -10.45 0.60 28.11
C LEU A 149 -11.48 0.59 29.25
N GLU A 150 -12.72 0.21 28.97
CA GLU A 150 -13.77 0.03 29.99
C GLU A 150 -13.40 -1.06 31.01
N THR A 151 -12.91 -2.22 30.57
CA THR A 151 -12.44 -3.30 31.46
C THR A 151 -11.29 -2.87 32.35
N TRP A 152 -10.24 -2.25 31.80
CA TRP A 152 -9.09 -1.77 32.59
C TRP A 152 -9.50 -0.69 33.60
N LEU A 153 -10.39 0.23 33.22
CA LEU A 153 -10.90 1.29 34.11
C LEU A 153 -11.81 0.73 35.22
N ALA A 154 -12.66 -0.25 34.89
CA ALA A 154 -13.51 -0.92 35.86
C ALA A 154 -12.67 -1.66 36.92
N SER A 155 -11.62 -2.38 36.52
CA SER A 155 -10.73 -3.05 37.48
C SER A 155 -9.90 -2.06 38.30
N ALA A 156 -9.36 -1.00 37.69
CA ALA A 156 -8.63 0.04 38.42
C ALA A 156 -9.46 0.69 39.55
N ALA A 157 -10.77 0.88 39.33
CA ALA A 157 -11.68 1.41 40.34
C ALA A 157 -11.89 0.49 41.56
N HIS A 158 -11.64 -0.81 41.43
CA HIS A 158 -11.81 -1.80 42.51
C HIS A 158 -10.53 -2.03 43.35
N GLY A 159 -9.53 -1.16 43.22
CA GLY A 159 -8.39 -1.12 44.16
C GLY A 159 -7.11 -1.77 43.65
N SER A 160 -6.81 -1.65 42.34
CA SER A 160 -5.46 -1.92 41.81
C SER A 160 -4.65 -0.60 41.72
N PRO A 161 -3.93 -0.18 42.78
CA PRO A 161 -3.22 1.12 42.81
C PRO A 161 -2.05 1.20 41.83
N ALA A 162 -1.64 0.08 41.23
CA ALA A 162 -0.59 0.01 40.22
C ALA A 162 -1.12 0.14 38.77
N ALA A 163 -2.43 0.24 38.54
CA ALA A 163 -2.95 0.49 37.19
C ALA A 163 -2.71 1.96 36.78
N PRO A 164 -2.29 2.27 35.53
CA PRO A 164 -2.04 3.63 35.06
C PRO A 164 -3.33 4.42 34.78
N ALA A 165 -4.19 4.58 35.80
CA ALA A 165 -5.57 5.05 35.67
C ALA A 165 -5.70 6.43 35.00
N ALA A 166 -4.79 7.37 35.28
CA ALA A 166 -4.79 8.69 34.64
C ALA A 166 -4.49 8.63 33.12
N LEU A 167 -3.63 7.70 32.69
CA LEU A 167 -3.35 7.47 31.26
C LEU A 167 -4.54 6.79 30.57
N LEU A 168 -5.14 5.79 31.21
CA LEU A 168 -6.33 5.08 30.70
C LEU A 168 -7.51 6.04 30.55
N LEU A 169 -7.77 6.89 31.54
CA LEU A 169 -8.82 7.92 31.50
C LEU A 169 -8.53 8.99 30.43
N ALA A 170 -7.27 9.40 30.26
CA ALA A 170 -6.88 10.32 29.20
C ALA A 170 -7.12 9.72 27.80
N ALA A 171 -6.70 8.47 27.58
CA ALA A 171 -6.94 7.76 26.33
C ALA A 171 -8.44 7.53 26.07
N ALA A 172 -9.19 7.05 27.06
CA ALA A 172 -10.63 6.82 26.95
C ALA A 172 -11.43 8.12 26.70
N ARG A 173 -10.97 9.26 27.24
CA ARG A 173 -11.56 10.59 26.98
C ARG A 173 -11.22 11.08 25.57
N LEU A 174 -9.98 10.91 25.11
CA LEU A 174 -9.58 11.22 23.71
C LEU A 174 -10.36 10.36 22.72
N GLY A 175 -10.49 9.06 22.96
CA GLY A 175 -11.26 8.11 22.15
C GLY A 175 -12.78 8.30 22.21
N GLY A 176 -13.30 9.18 23.07
CA GLY A 176 -14.72 9.44 23.26
C GLY A 176 -15.51 8.33 23.98
N VAL A 177 -14.81 7.38 24.62
CA VAL A 177 -15.39 6.26 25.39
C VAL A 177 -15.94 6.77 26.73
N VAL A 178 -15.14 7.57 27.45
CA VAL A 178 -15.49 8.10 28.78
C VAL A 178 -15.78 9.60 28.72
N ARG A 179 -16.88 10.02 29.36
CA ARG A 179 -17.28 11.43 29.50
C ARG A 179 -16.83 12.03 30.82
N ASP A 180 -17.10 11.33 31.92
CA ASP A 180 -16.86 11.80 33.28
C ASP A 180 -15.53 11.28 33.85
N VAL A 181 -14.73 12.19 34.38
CA VAL A 181 -13.43 11.86 35.01
C VAL A 181 -13.57 11.97 36.53
N PRO A 182 -13.19 10.94 37.32
CA PRO A 182 -13.21 11.01 38.78
C PRO A 182 -12.43 12.22 39.31
N ARG A 183 -13.04 13.00 40.21
CA ARG A 183 -12.45 14.25 40.73
C ARG A 183 -10.99 14.13 41.19
N PRO A 184 -10.54 13.05 41.87
CA PRO A 184 -9.14 12.92 42.28
C PRO A 184 -8.12 12.86 41.12
N LEU A 185 -8.54 12.39 39.93
CA LEU A 185 -7.67 12.21 38.76
C LEU A 185 -7.88 13.29 37.68
N ALA A 186 -8.86 14.19 37.85
CA ALA A 186 -9.25 15.17 36.83
C ALA A 186 -8.11 16.13 36.43
N ALA A 187 -7.26 16.53 37.38
CA ALA A 187 -6.10 17.38 37.12
C ALA A 187 -5.02 16.63 36.31
N ASP A 188 -4.75 15.36 36.65
CA ASP A 188 -3.74 14.55 35.98
C ASP A 188 -4.15 14.16 34.56
N VAL A 189 -5.42 13.77 34.38
CA VAL A 189 -5.99 13.46 33.06
C VAL A 189 -5.95 14.69 32.14
N THR A 190 -6.28 15.88 32.67
CA THR A 190 -6.22 17.13 31.90
C THR A 190 -4.77 17.47 31.53
N ARG A 191 -3.85 17.44 32.51
CA ARG A 191 -2.42 17.66 32.31
C ARG A 191 -1.78 16.71 31.28
N LEU A 192 -2.18 15.43 31.27
CA LEU A 192 -1.72 14.43 30.30
C LEU A 192 -2.25 14.72 28.89
N ILE A 193 -3.52 15.10 28.75
CA ILE A 193 -4.12 15.49 27.47
C ILE A 193 -3.46 16.75 26.93
N ASP A 194 -3.35 17.81 27.73
CA ASP A 194 -2.78 19.09 27.30
C ASP A 194 -1.32 18.94 26.87
N ALA A 195 -0.51 18.19 27.62
CA ALA A 195 0.88 17.93 27.28
C ALA A 195 1.04 17.06 26.02
N PHE A 196 0.09 16.15 25.75
CA PHE A 196 0.08 15.35 24.52
C PHE A 196 -0.38 16.17 23.30
N LEU A 197 -1.43 16.99 23.44
CA LEU A 197 -1.96 17.83 22.36
C LEU A 197 -1.02 19.01 22.01
N ALA A 198 -0.15 19.44 22.93
CA ALA A 198 0.92 20.40 22.65
C ALA A 198 2.05 19.83 21.75
N ASP A 199 2.18 18.50 21.66
CA ASP A 199 3.10 17.82 20.75
C ASP A 199 2.38 17.51 19.43
N GLU A 200 2.37 18.47 18.50
CA GLU A 200 1.75 18.29 17.17
C GLU A 200 2.34 17.10 16.40
N LEU A 201 3.63 16.78 16.58
CA LEU A 201 4.30 15.66 15.89
C LEU A 201 3.74 14.30 16.32
N ARG A 202 3.19 14.22 17.54
CA ARG A 202 2.53 13.02 18.05
C ARG A 202 1.01 13.05 17.91
N SER A 203 0.38 14.23 18.00
CA SER A 203 -1.07 14.37 18.22
C SER A 203 -1.87 15.02 17.08
N LYS A 204 -1.24 15.69 16.10
CA LYS A 204 -1.93 16.24 14.92
C LYS A 204 -2.42 15.08 14.02
N PRO A 205 -3.73 14.92 13.78
CA PRO A 205 -4.24 13.90 12.88
C PRO A 205 -3.77 14.14 11.46
N LEU A 206 -3.39 13.06 10.77
CA LEU A 206 -2.95 13.08 9.38
C LEU A 206 -3.78 12.09 8.56
N GLY A 207 -3.87 12.28 7.25
CA GLY A 207 -4.57 11.34 6.37
C GLY A 207 -6.03 11.11 6.68
N VAL A 208 -6.44 9.85 6.66
CA VAL A 208 -7.82 9.42 6.94
C VAL A 208 -8.35 9.91 8.29
N TYR A 209 -7.45 10.10 9.26
CA TYR A 209 -7.79 10.61 10.59
C TYR A 209 -8.20 12.10 10.62
N THR A 210 -8.10 12.79 9.49
CA THR A 210 -8.67 14.14 9.31
C THR A 210 -10.16 14.14 8.91
N TRP A 211 -10.65 13.07 8.28
CA TRP A 211 -11.94 13.03 7.60
C TRP A 211 -13.16 13.13 8.53
N SER A 212 -13.05 12.65 9.77
CA SER A 212 -14.15 12.71 10.73
C SER A 212 -13.67 12.79 12.17
N GLU A 213 -14.50 13.39 13.03
CA GLU A 213 -14.24 13.51 14.46
C GLU A 213 -14.04 12.14 15.16
N PRO A 214 -14.81 11.07 14.86
CA PRO A 214 -14.50 9.73 15.35
C PRO A 214 -13.09 9.22 14.99
N LEU A 215 -12.63 9.45 13.76
CA LEU A 215 -11.28 9.01 13.34
C LEU A 215 -10.19 9.85 14.02
N ARG A 216 -10.38 11.16 14.14
CA ARG A 216 -9.51 12.07 14.91
C ARG A 216 -9.31 11.59 16.35
N ARG A 217 -10.38 11.14 17.00
CA ARG A 217 -10.37 10.61 18.36
C ARG A 217 -9.62 9.28 18.47
N VAL A 218 -9.84 8.34 17.55
CA VAL A 218 -9.09 7.07 17.51
C VAL A 218 -7.60 7.32 17.33
N PHE A 219 -7.21 8.22 16.41
CA PHE A 219 -5.81 8.61 16.24
C PHE A 219 -5.19 9.14 17.54
N GLN A 220 -5.85 10.09 18.20
CA GLN A 220 -5.31 10.72 19.42
C GLN A 220 -5.25 9.75 20.61
N GLN A 221 -6.26 8.88 20.77
CA GLN A 221 -6.24 7.78 21.74
C GLN A 221 -5.03 6.87 21.49
N ASP A 222 -4.88 6.36 20.27
CA ASP A 222 -3.87 5.34 19.97
C ASP A 222 -2.45 5.91 19.98
N ARG A 223 -2.25 7.16 19.52
CA ARG A 223 -0.96 7.87 19.61
C ARG A 223 -0.54 8.20 21.05
N LEU A 224 -1.50 8.25 21.99
CA LEU A 224 -1.22 8.29 23.42
C LEU A 224 -0.91 6.89 23.98
N LEU A 225 -1.66 5.85 23.59
CA LEU A 225 -1.45 4.45 24.02
C LEU A 225 -0.21 3.77 23.41
N GLN A 226 0.37 4.37 22.36
CA GLN A 226 1.69 4.06 21.79
C GLN A 226 2.86 4.60 22.65
N ALA A 227 2.60 5.38 23.69
CA ALA A 227 3.65 5.87 24.59
C ALA A 227 4.27 4.72 25.41
N PRO A 228 5.61 4.60 25.49
CA PRO A 228 6.25 3.57 26.30
C PRO A 228 5.93 3.67 27.80
N LEU A 229 5.22 2.68 28.32
CA LEU A 229 5.12 2.36 29.73
C LEU A 229 6.48 1.87 30.23
N ARG A 230 7.11 2.67 31.10
CA ARG A 230 8.41 2.38 31.73
C ARG A 230 8.33 1.94 33.20
N ASP A 231 7.13 2.01 33.78
CA ASP A 231 6.86 1.51 35.13
C ASP A 231 6.47 0.01 35.04
N PRO A 232 7.22 -0.92 35.66
CA PRO A 232 6.90 -2.34 35.56
C PRO A 232 5.57 -2.72 36.24
N GLY A 233 5.17 -2.02 37.30
CA GLY A 233 3.92 -2.24 38.00
C GLY A 233 2.72 -1.84 37.14
N HIS A 234 2.82 -0.74 36.39
CA HIS A 234 1.80 -0.35 35.40
C HIS A 234 1.58 -1.43 34.34
N VAL A 235 2.66 -2.01 33.81
CA VAL A 235 2.59 -3.06 32.79
C VAL A 235 2.01 -4.36 33.38
N GLU A 236 2.50 -4.78 34.55
CA GLU A 236 2.03 -5.99 35.22
C GLU A 236 0.55 -5.90 35.60
N ALA A 237 0.10 -4.75 36.11
CA ALA A 237 -1.31 -4.53 36.48
C ALA A 237 -2.24 -4.68 35.26
N LEU A 238 -1.90 -4.09 34.11
CA LEU A 238 -2.68 -4.24 32.87
C LEU A 238 -2.70 -5.69 32.37
N ALA A 239 -1.57 -6.40 32.46
CA ALA A 239 -1.46 -7.80 32.06
C ALA A 239 -2.23 -8.76 33.00
N ARG A 240 -2.26 -8.52 34.32
CA ARG A 240 -3.11 -9.26 35.26
C ARG A 240 -4.59 -9.12 34.92
N ILE A 241 -5.06 -7.89 34.65
CA ILE A 241 -6.47 -7.63 34.30
C ILE A 241 -6.87 -8.39 33.04
N LEU A 242 -6.01 -8.42 32.00
CA LEU A 242 -6.26 -9.23 30.80
C LEU A 242 -6.28 -10.74 31.13
N ARG A 243 -5.35 -11.23 31.96
CA ARG A 243 -5.33 -12.66 32.37
C ARG A 243 -6.59 -13.08 33.14
N GLU A 244 -7.15 -12.18 33.93
CA GLU A 244 -8.36 -12.40 34.74
C GLU A 244 -9.64 -12.32 33.89
N GLU A 245 -9.75 -11.34 32.99
CA GLU A 245 -10.91 -11.15 32.10
C GLU A 245 -10.64 -11.74 30.70
N ALA A 246 -10.97 -13.03 30.54
CA ALA A 246 -10.69 -13.79 29.32
C ALA A 246 -11.24 -13.15 28.03
N ALA A 247 -12.40 -12.47 28.08
CA ALA A 247 -12.95 -11.80 26.90
C ALA A 247 -12.17 -10.53 26.53
N ALA A 248 -11.54 -9.85 27.50
CA ALA A 248 -10.62 -8.76 27.26
C ALA A 248 -9.29 -9.28 26.70
N ARG A 249 -8.74 -10.39 27.21
CA ARG A 249 -7.55 -11.04 26.61
C ARG A 249 -7.75 -11.35 25.12
N THR A 250 -8.80 -12.09 24.78
CA THR A 250 -9.10 -12.46 23.38
C THR A 250 -9.28 -11.22 22.49
N THR A 251 -9.93 -10.17 23.02
CA THR A 251 -10.09 -8.91 22.28
C THR A 251 -8.74 -8.19 22.09
N TYR A 252 -7.89 -8.16 23.11
CA TYR A 252 -6.56 -7.54 23.07
C TYR A 252 -5.61 -8.26 22.08
N GLU A 253 -5.47 -9.57 22.24
CA GLU A 253 -4.64 -10.41 21.37
C GLU A 253 -5.16 -10.36 19.91
N GLY A 254 -6.48 -10.34 19.69
CA GLY A 254 -7.09 -10.21 18.37
C GLY A 254 -6.89 -8.83 17.72
N VAL A 255 -6.97 -7.73 18.48
CA VAL A 255 -6.68 -6.37 17.97
C VAL A 255 -5.20 -6.26 17.55
N LEU A 256 -4.27 -6.83 18.32
CA LEU A 256 -2.85 -6.84 17.96
C LEU A 256 -2.55 -7.75 16.76
N ALA A 257 -3.21 -8.91 16.65
CA ALA A 257 -3.08 -9.80 15.51
C ALA A 257 -3.55 -9.13 14.21
N LEU A 258 -4.69 -8.43 14.25
CA LEU A 258 -5.19 -7.63 13.12
C LEU A 258 -4.24 -6.47 12.78
N ALA A 259 -3.79 -5.68 13.76
CA ALA A 259 -2.86 -4.58 13.52
C ALA A 259 -1.54 -5.07 12.89
N SER A 260 -1.03 -6.22 13.34
CA SER A 260 0.15 -6.87 12.78
C SER A 260 -0.09 -7.34 11.35
N ARG A 261 -1.22 -7.99 11.08
CA ARG A 261 -1.62 -8.39 9.71
C ARG A 261 -1.86 -7.20 8.78
N LEU A 262 -2.18 -6.00 9.28
CA LEU A 262 -2.30 -4.81 8.43
C LEU A 262 -0.96 -4.12 8.16
N THR A 263 -0.05 -4.07 9.13
CA THR A 263 1.10 -3.13 9.10
C THR A 263 2.46 -3.71 9.52
N GLY A 264 2.57 -5.04 9.64
CA GLY A 264 3.80 -5.71 10.05
C GLY A 264 3.98 -5.77 11.57
N PRO A 265 5.04 -6.44 12.06
CA PRO A 265 5.23 -6.72 13.49
C PRO A 265 5.49 -5.45 14.31
N PRO A 266 5.18 -5.45 15.62
CA PRO A 266 5.35 -4.29 16.48
C PRO A 266 6.83 -3.89 16.67
N ALA A 267 7.09 -2.58 16.70
CA ALA A 267 8.41 -1.97 16.90
C ALA A 267 8.77 -1.79 18.39
N THR A 268 7.86 -2.14 19.31
CA THR A 268 8.06 -2.11 20.76
C THR A 268 7.21 -3.23 21.37
N PRO A 269 7.69 -3.95 22.40
CA PRO A 269 6.88 -4.98 23.06
C PRO A 269 5.51 -4.46 23.52
N ASP A 270 4.50 -5.30 23.40
CA ASP A 270 3.15 -5.07 23.96
C ASP A 270 3.00 -5.82 25.32
N LEU A 271 1.79 -5.99 25.85
CA LEU A 271 1.56 -6.69 27.12
C LEU A 271 1.69 -8.24 27.00
N THR A 272 1.65 -8.80 25.78
CA THR A 272 1.63 -10.24 25.50
C THR A 272 2.82 -11.03 26.07
N PRO A 273 4.08 -10.56 26.04
CA PRO A 273 5.19 -11.25 26.69
C PRO A 273 5.00 -11.38 28.22
N VAL A 274 4.43 -10.36 28.86
CA VAL A 274 4.14 -10.35 30.30
C VAL A 274 2.96 -11.28 30.60
N LEU A 275 1.92 -11.30 29.78
CA LEU A 275 0.84 -12.30 29.86
C LEU A 275 1.38 -13.73 29.83
N ARG A 276 2.25 -14.06 28.85
CA ARG A 276 2.89 -15.38 28.74
C ARG A 276 3.84 -15.69 29.91
N SER A 277 4.29 -14.70 30.67
CA SER A 277 5.05 -14.90 31.91
C SER A 277 4.11 -15.21 33.07
N LEU A 278 3.03 -14.42 33.23
CA LEU A 278 1.99 -14.63 34.25
C LEU A 278 1.32 -16.00 34.10
N ASP A 279 1.05 -16.45 32.87
CA ASP A 279 0.50 -17.79 32.59
C ASP A 279 1.41 -18.92 33.10
N ARG A 280 2.74 -18.73 33.08
CA ARG A 280 3.74 -19.65 33.64
C ARG A 280 3.94 -19.49 35.16
N GLY A 281 3.18 -18.61 35.82
CA GLY A 281 3.38 -18.26 37.23
C GLY A 281 4.60 -17.37 37.50
N GLN A 282 5.13 -16.72 36.48
CA GLN A 282 6.31 -15.84 36.53
C GLN A 282 5.91 -14.36 36.34
N VAL A 283 6.83 -13.45 36.68
CA VAL A 283 6.66 -12.00 36.48
C VAL A 283 7.93 -11.46 35.81
N GLU A 284 8.00 -11.60 34.49
CA GLU A 284 9.08 -11.06 33.66
C GLU A 284 8.55 -9.82 32.92
N VAL A 285 8.97 -8.64 33.37
CA VAL A 285 8.56 -7.36 32.78
C VAL A 285 9.79 -6.65 32.21
N GLY A 286 9.83 -6.48 30.89
CA GLY A 286 10.87 -5.71 30.19
C GLY A 286 10.86 -4.20 30.49
N PRO A 287 11.89 -3.46 30.04
CA PRO A 287 12.10 -2.05 30.42
C PRO A 287 11.15 -1.05 29.77
N ALA A 288 10.43 -1.44 28.72
CA ALA A 288 9.47 -0.60 28.01
C ALA A 288 8.44 -1.47 27.26
N HIS A 289 7.15 -1.14 27.39
CA HIS A 289 6.06 -1.73 26.60
C HIS A 289 5.09 -0.63 26.15
N ALA A 290 4.30 -0.86 25.10
CA ALA A 290 3.16 -0.01 24.75
C ALA A 290 1.86 -0.81 24.87
N ILE A 291 0.72 -0.13 25.05
CA ILE A 291 -0.59 -0.82 25.13
C ILE A 291 -1.00 -1.28 23.73
N PHE A 292 -0.88 -0.39 22.75
CA PHE A 292 -1.00 -0.68 21.32
C PHE A 292 0.25 -0.14 20.62
N PRO A 293 1.34 -0.92 20.43
CA PRO A 293 2.59 -0.43 19.87
C PRO A 293 2.47 0.02 18.39
N PRO A 294 3.36 0.94 17.94
CA PRO A 294 3.54 1.18 16.51
C PRO A 294 4.23 -0.02 15.85
N SER A 295 4.02 -0.18 14.54
CA SER A 295 4.57 -1.27 13.72
C SER A 295 5.93 -0.89 13.12
N ARG A 296 6.75 -1.89 12.77
CA ARG A 296 7.98 -1.70 12.00
C ARG A 296 7.68 -1.41 10.53
N ALA A 297 8.60 -0.72 9.87
CA ALA A 297 8.53 -0.39 8.45
C ALA A 297 9.93 -0.55 7.83
N VAL A 298 10.01 -1.04 6.59
CA VAL A 298 11.29 -1.33 5.92
C VAL A 298 12.13 -0.06 5.75
N GLU A 299 11.51 1.09 5.42
CA GLU A 299 12.24 2.36 5.29
C GLU A 299 12.72 2.91 6.65
N THR A 300 11.99 2.64 7.74
CA THR A 300 12.40 3.02 9.10
C THR A 300 13.56 2.14 9.58
N ASP A 301 13.48 0.82 9.36
CA ASP A 301 14.58 -0.11 9.64
C ASP A 301 15.83 0.23 8.81
N LEU A 302 15.66 0.64 7.55
CA LEU A 302 16.75 1.13 6.71
C LEU A 302 17.34 2.45 7.23
N ALA A 303 16.51 3.44 7.59
CA ALA A 303 16.99 4.70 8.15
C ALA A 303 17.80 4.48 9.44
N MET A 304 17.32 3.63 10.36
CA MET A 304 18.05 3.24 11.57
C MET A 304 19.37 2.51 11.24
N LYS A 305 19.39 1.66 10.21
CA LYS A 305 20.59 0.93 9.75
C LYS A 305 21.64 1.83 9.08
N LEU A 306 21.24 2.94 8.47
CA LEU A 306 22.12 3.87 7.77
C LEU A 306 22.65 5.00 8.66
N LEU A 307 21.79 5.53 9.52
CA LEU A 307 22.07 6.72 10.33
C LEU A 307 22.44 6.32 11.77
N GLY A 308 21.72 5.39 12.38
CA GLY A 308 21.87 5.07 13.80
C GLY A 308 21.70 6.33 14.66
N ASP A 309 22.68 6.60 15.52
CA ASP A 309 22.76 7.82 16.33
C ASP A 309 23.57 8.96 15.66
N ALA A 310 23.95 8.82 14.38
CA ALA A 310 24.73 9.83 13.66
C ALA A 310 23.87 10.97 13.10
N PRO A 311 24.41 12.21 12.98
CA PRO A 311 23.69 13.34 12.42
C PRO A 311 23.34 13.11 10.95
N ILE A 312 22.17 13.61 10.54
CA ILE A 312 21.57 13.33 9.24
C ILE A 312 22.27 14.17 8.16
N PRO A 313 22.80 13.57 7.07
CA PRO A 313 23.50 14.30 6.03
C PRO A 313 22.64 15.34 5.30
N ASP A 314 23.26 16.47 4.92
CA ASP A 314 22.62 17.46 4.06
C ASP A 314 22.26 16.85 2.70
N GLY A 315 21.02 17.10 2.26
CA GLY A 315 20.52 16.57 0.99
C GLY A 315 20.23 15.07 0.95
N PHE A 316 20.28 14.35 2.09
CA PHE A 316 19.94 12.92 2.15
C PHE A 316 18.57 12.62 1.53
N ASP A 317 18.51 11.63 0.64
CA ASP A 317 17.33 11.12 -0.08
C ASP A 317 17.11 9.67 0.37
N LEU A 318 16.37 9.47 1.48
CA LEU A 318 16.13 8.12 2.04
C LEU A 318 15.43 7.21 1.02
N VAL A 319 14.63 7.83 0.16
CA VAL A 319 13.83 7.25 -0.92
C VAL A 319 14.74 6.73 -2.04
N GLY A 320 15.68 7.55 -2.53
CA GLY A 320 16.76 7.12 -3.46
C GLY A 320 17.59 5.98 -2.90
N GLU A 321 17.91 6.07 -1.61
CA GLU A 321 18.79 5.16 -0.90
C GLU A 321 18.11 3.82 -0.54
N LEU A 322 16.77 3.77 -0.51
CA LEU A 322 15.96 2.54 -0.50
C LEU A 322 15.91 1.92 -1.91
N ALA A 323 15.53 2.70 -2.92
CA ALA A 323 15.42 2.21 -4.30
C ALA A 323 16.74 1.64 -4.85
N ALA A 324 17.88 2.24 -4.49
CA ALA A 324 19.21 1.72 -4.81
C ALA A 324 19.44 0.31 -4.26
N ARG A 325 18.97 0.01 -3.04
CA ARG A 325 19.14 -1.31 -2.41
C ARG A 325 18.19 -2.38 -2.90
N ILE A 326 17.02 -1.98 -3.37
CA ILE A 326 16.10 -2.88 -4.06
C ILE A 326 16.70 -3.31 -5.41
N ARG A 327 17.43 -2.42 -6.09
CA ARG A 327 18.17 -2.74 -7.33
C ARG A 327 19.38 -3.64 -7.09
N ASP A 328 20.22 -3.31 -6.10
CA ASP A 328 21.44 -4.10 -5.80
C ASP A 328 21.16 -5.42 -5.03
N GLY A 329 19.94 -5.60 -4.52
CA GLY A 329 19.51 -6.79 -3.80
C GLY A 329 19.89 -6.82 -2.31
N SER A 330 20.45 -5.74 -1.76
CA SER A 330 20.76 -5.61 -0.33
C SER A 330 19.55 -5.20 0.54
N VAL A 331 18.42 -4.90 -0.10
CA VAL A 331 17.06 -4.96 0.48
C VAL A 331 16.24 -5.93 -0.37
N ASP A 332 15.68 -6.94 0.30
CA ASP A 332 14.67 -7.85 -0.24
C ASP A 332 13.31 -7.42 0.30
N LEU A 333 12.31 -7.27 -0.57
CA LEU A 333 10.96 -6.87 -0.19
C LEU A 333 9.98 -8.04 -0.12
N ARG A 334 10.40 -9.27 -0.46
CA ARG A 334 9.49 -10.43 -0.48
C ARG A 334 8.87 -10.65 0.91
N PRO A 335 7.53 -10.83 0.99
CA PRO A 335 6.84 -10.97 2.27
C PRO A 335 7.16 -12.31 2.95
N THR A 336 6.94 -12.34 4.26
CA THR A 336 7.19 -13.49 5.14
C THR A 336 5.93 -13.84 5.94
N GLU A 337 5.94 -14.94 6.70
CA GLU A 337 4.84 -15.31 7.62
C GLU A 337 4.44 -14.17 8.58
N ALA A 338 5.41 -13.34 8.99
CA ALA A 338 5.24 -12.21 9.89
C ALA A 338 4.82 -10.90 9.19
N SER A 339 4.75 -10.88 7.86
CA SER A 339 4.43 -9.68 7.09
C SER A 339 2.97 -9.25 7.23
N GLY A 340 2.77 -7.94 7.18
CA GLY A 340 1.46 -7.30 7.07
C GLY A 340 1.13 -6.88 5.64
N TRP A 341 -0.11 -6.42 5.44
CA TRP A 341 -0.59 -5.96 4.14
C TRP A 341 0.26 -4.82 3.58
N TYR A 342 0.79 -3.94 4.45
CA TYR A 342 1.79 -2.94 4.05
C TYR A 342 3.01 -3.53 3.31
N ASP A 343 3.56 -4.64 3.80
CA ASP A 343 4.75 -5.23 3.20
C ASP A 343 4.41 -5.77 1.80
N LEU A 344 3.21 -6.34 1.60
CA LEU A 344 2.69 -6.70 0.28
C LEU A 344 2.48 -5.48 -0.63
N GLN A 345 1.92 -4.38 -0.10
CA GLN A 345 1.77 -3.13 -0.86
C GLN A 345 3.14 -2.58 -1.32
N THR A 346 4.18 -2.74 -0.51
CA THR A 346 5.55 -2.31 -0.80
C THR A 346 6.25 -3.23 -1.80
N TRP A 347 6.16 -4.55 -1.57
CA TRP A 347 6.69 -5.58 -2.47
C TRP A 347 6.06 -5.53 -3.86
N ALA A 348 4.79 -5.14 -3.96
CA ALA A 348 4.14 -4.92 -5.24
C ALA A 348 4.84 -3.84 -6.07
N LEU A 349 5.50 -2.87 -5.44
CA LEU A 349 6.12 -1.73 -6.11
C LEU A 349 7.58 -2.00 -6.54
N GLU A 350 8.22 -3.06 -6.04
CA GLU A 350 9.56 -3.52 -6.46
C GLU A 350 9.80 -3.54 -7.99
N PRO A 351 8.87 -4.01 -8.86
CA PRO A 351 9.06 -4.02 -10.32
C PRO A 351 9.13 -2.61 -10.94
N LEU A 352 8.70 -1.58 -10.22
CA LEU A 352 8.83 -0.20 -10.63
C LEU A 352 10.20 0.36 -10.20
N ALA A 353 10.75 -0.11 -9.08
CA ALA A 353 12.08 0.25 -8.60
C ALA A 353 13.17 -0.36 -9.51
N ALA A 354 13.08 -1.68 -9.72
CA ALA A 354 14.07 -2.52 -10.36
C ALA A 354 13.41 -3.36 -11.49
N PRO A 355 12.90 -2.72 -12.57
CA PRO A 355 12.15 -3.40 -13.63
C PRO A 355 12.95 -4.52 -14.32
N GLU A 356 14.27 -4.40 -14.40
CA GLU A 356 15.18 -5.46 -14.88
C GLU A 356 15.17 -6.76 -14.07
N ARG A 357 14.61 -6.76 -12.84
CA ARG A 357 14.44 -7.96 -12.00
C ARG A 357 13.08 -8.66 -12.20
N ALA A 358 12.15 -8.06 -12.96
CA ALA A 358 10.79 -8.58 -13.08
C ALA A 358 10.67 -9.66 -14.19
N PRO A 359 9.80 -10.69 -14.04
CA PRO A 359 9.53 -11.69 -15.06
C PRO A 359 9.18 -11.14 -16.45
N GLU A 360 8.54 -9.97 -16.52
CA GLU A 360 8.23 -9.27 -17.78
C GLU A 360 9.43 -8.62 -18.48
N ALA A 361 10.59 -8.44 -17.81
CA ALA A 361 11.75 -7.74 -18.36
C ALA A 361 12.26 -8.24 -19.73
N PRO A 362 12.27 -9.56 -20.04
CA PRO A 362 12.67 -10.06 -21.37
C PRO A 362 11.71 -9.65 -22.51
N ARG A 363 10.52 -9.14 -22.19
CA ARG A 363 9.53 -8.62 -23.16
C ARG A 363 9.58 -7.10 -23.30
N VAL A 364 10.31 -6.39 -22.44
CA VAL A 364 10.17 -4.93 -22.31
C VAL A 364 11.53 -4.23 -22.16
N SER A 365 11.90 -3.48 -23.20
CA SER A 365 13.03 -2.54 -23.16
C SER A 365 12.56 -1.16 -22.70
N LEU A 366 13.24 -0.60 -21.71
CA LEU A 366 12.89 0.68 -21.10
C LEU A 366 14.04 1.68 -21.30
N ASP A 367 13.74 2.83 -21.92
CA ASP A 367 14.72 3.92 -22.06
C ASP A 367 15.11 4.50 -20.67
N PRO A 368 16.29 5.15 -20.54
CA PRO A 368 16.72 5.76 -19.29
C PRO A 368 15.68 6.71 -18.67
N ARG A 369 14.98 7.50 -19.49
CA ARG A 369 13.94 8.42 -19.02
C ARG A 369 12.70 7.65 -18.58
N TYR A 370 12.27 6.61 -19.30
CA TYR A 370 11.24 5.68 -18.80
C TYR A 370 11.64 4.97 -17.50
N ARG A 371 12.94 4.75 -17.27
CA ARG A 371 13.45 4.24 -15.98
C ARG A 371 13.45 5.30 -14.87
N GLU A 372 13.62 6.57 -15.21
CA GLU A 372 13.30 7.71 -14.32
C GLU A 372 11.79 7.90 -14.13
N LEU A 373 10.95 7.36 -15.03
CA LEU A 373 9.48 7.38 -14.92
C LEU A 373 8.97 6.27 -14.00
N LEU A 374 9.57 5.07 -14.05
CA LEU A 374 9.29 4.01 -13.09
C LEU A 374 10.00 4.24 -11.74
N LEU A 375 11.24 4.76 -11.73
CA LEU A 375 11.82 5.45 -10.56
C LEU A 375 11.26 6.87 -10.36
N ALA A 376 10.02 7.02 -10.77
CA ALA A 376 9.11 7.97 -10.25
C ALA A 376 7.86 7.21 -9.80
N LEU A 377 7.18 6.39 -10.59
CA LEU A 377 5.97 5.72 -10.08
C LEU A 377 6.19 4.76 -8.89
N PHE A 378 7.29 4.00 -8.85
CA PHE A 378 7.69 3.15 -7.69
C PHE A 378 7.47 3.92 -6.40
N LYS A 379 8.17 5.04 -6.43
CA LYS A 379 8.29 6.00 -5.39
C LYS A 379 6.93 6.70 -5.16
N GLY A 380 6.19 6.98 -6.23
CA GLY A 380 4.94 7.73 -6.22
C GLY A 380 3.79 7.01 -5.57
N ALA A 381 3.67 5.72 -5.88
CA ALA A 381 2.67 4.86 -5.29
C ALA A 381 3.01 4.56 -3.82
N LEU A 382 4.29 4.44 -3.47
CA LEU A 382 4.66 4.32 -2.07
C LEU A 382 4.37 5.65 -1.33
N THR A 383 4.54 6.87 -1.89
CA THR A 383 3.92 8.11 -1.31
C THR A 383 2.40 8.20 -1.45
N LEU A 384 1.69 7.08 -1.49
CA LEU A 384 0.29 7.05 -1.10
C LEU A 384 0.07 6.14 0.14
N THR A 385 1.09 5.41 0.61
CA THR A 385 1.01 4.35 1.62
C THR A 385 1.32 4.72 3.09
N ARG A 386 2.14 5.76 3.45
CA ARG A 386 2.11 6.34 4.84
C ARG A 386 0.68 6.72 4.95
N GLU A 387 0.22 7.69 4.21
CA GLU A 387 -0.99 8.39 4.60
C GLU A 387 -2.25 7.50 4.71
N THR A 388 -2.28 6.34 4.04
CA THR A 388 -3.18 5.21 4.36
C THR A 388 -2.90 4.60 5.75
N HIS A 389 -1.68 4.10 6.00
CA HIS A 389 -1.20 3.48 7.25
C HIS A 389 -0.42 4.42 8.23
N VAL A 390 -0.65 5.75 8.24
CA VAL A 390 0.33 6.86 8.46
C VAL A 390 1.75 6.60 9.03
N LYS A 391 2.49 5.67 8.39
CA LYS A 391 3.84 5.17 8.78
C LYS A 391 4.91 4.96 7.65
N GLN A 392 4.59 4.73 6.34
CA GLN A 392 5.50 4.10 5.31
C GLN A 392 5.44 4.64 3.76
N LEU A 393 6.41 5.35 3.04
CA LEU A 393 6.24 6.19 1.72
C LEU A 393 7.48 6.49 0.70
N GLU A 394 7.36 7.20 -0.50
CA GLU A 394 8.41 7.79 -1.51
C GLU A 394 8.18 9.11 -2.51
N ILE A 395 8.20 9.20 -3.92
CA ILE A 395 8.38 10.39 -4.98
C ILE A 395 7.92 10.25 -6.55
N PRO A 396 7.59 11.22 -7.53
CA PRO A 396 7.62 11.08 -9.11
C PRO A 396 7.69 12.35 -10.18
N LEU A 397 7.59 12.53 -11.60
CA LEU A 397 7.55 11.87 -13.04
C LEU A 397 7.48 12.79 -14.44
N ALA A 398 7.96 12.38 -15.71
CA ALA A 398 7.55 12.40 -17.25
C ALA A 398 7.75 13.43 -18.55
N GLY A 399 7.25 13.16 -19.86
CA GLY A 399 7.67 13.64 -21.32
C GLY A 399 6.69 13.99 -22.60
N CYS A 400 7.05 14.01 -23.98
CA CYS A 400 6.29 14.61 -25.24
C CYS A 400 6.32 14.03 -26.81
N ALA A 401 5.90 14.70 -27.97
CA ALA A 401 5.22 14.16 -29.29
C ALA A 401 5.72 14.38 -30.86
N ALA A 402 4.96 14.00 -32.00
CA ALA A 402 5.34 13.94 -33.52
C ALA A 402 4.23 13.91 -34.74
N PRO A 403 4.53 13.92 -36.12
CA PRO A 403 3.60 14.07 -37.34
C PRO A 403 3.49 12.97 -38.52
N THR A 404 3.02 13.25 -39.79
CA THR A 404 2.10 12.36 -40.64
C THR A 404 2.32 11.97 -42.16
N SER A 405 1.55 10.93 -42.61
CA SER A 405 1.06 10.51 -44.00
C SER A 405 1.81 9.38 -44.78
N ARG A 406 1.34 8.66 -45.85
CA ARG A 406 0.13 8.69 -46.76
C ARG A 406 -0.28 7.26 -47.32
N ARG A 407 -0.92 7.09 -48.52
CA ARG A 407 -1.62 5.83 -49.03
C ARG A 407 -1.74 5.67 -50.58
N PRO A 408 -2.13 4.49 -51.17
CA PRO A 408 -2.20 3.11 -50.63
C PRO A 408 -1.71 1.94 -51.55
N SER A 409 -1.28 0.84 -50.91
CA SER A 409 -1.75 -0.54 -51.22
C SER A 409 -2.57 -1.03 -50.01
N VAL A 410 -2.92 -2.32 -49.88
CA VAL A 410 -3.52 -2.82 -48.62
C VAL A 410 -2.44 -2.87 -47.54
N VAL A 411 -2.36 -1.80 -46.76
CA VAL A 411 -1.44 -1.70 -45.61
C VAL A 411 -2.14 -2.24 -44.36
N VAL A 412 -1.53 -3.22 -43.72
CA VAL A 412 -1.89 -3.70 -42.38
C VAL A 412 -0.91 -3.06 -41.40
N ASP A 413 -1.32 -1.94 -40.82
CA ASP A 413 -0.60 -1.31 -39.71
C ASP A 413 -0.84 -2.12 -38.42
N VAL A 414 0.22 -2.72 -37.90
CA VAL A 414 0.27 -3.46 -36.64
C VAL A 414 0.83 -2.51 -35.58
N LEU A 415 0.13 -2.38 -34.44
CA LEU A 415 0.42 -1.40 -33.40
C LEU A 415 0.60 -2.11 -32.04
N PRO A 416 1.51 -1.65 -31.17
CA PRO A 416 1.79 -2.26 -29.88
C PRO A 416 0.75 -1.82 -28.85
N GLU A 417 -0.50 -2.23 -29.05
CA GLU A 417 -1.61 -1.92 -28.15
C GLU A 417 -1.43 -2.62 -26.80
N LEU A 418 -1.55 -1.84 -25.72
CA LEU A 418 -1.49 -2.28 -24.33
C LEU A 418 -2.73 -1.77 -23.59
N ALA A 419 -3.38 -2.63 -22.79
CA ALA A 419 -4.47 -2.22 -21.89
C ALA A 419 -3.98 -1.36 -20.71
N ALA A 420 -2.77 -1.60 -20.22
CA ALA A 420 -2.10 -0.79 -19.19
C ALA A 420 -0.58 -0.79 -19.37
N GLU A 421 0.13 0.06 -18.61
CA GLU A 421 1.60 0.03 -18.56
C GLU A 421 2.13 -1.40 -18.28
N PRO A 422 3.26 -1.82 -18.88
CA PRO A 422 3.68 -3.22 -18.91
C PRO A 422 4.38 -3.66 -17.62
N THR A 423 3.68 -3.56 -16.49
CA THR A 423 4.15 -3.88 -15.14
C THR A 423 3.27 -4.97 -14.53
N VAL A 424 3.19 -6.12 -15.19
CA VAL A 424 2.34 -7.27 -14.82
C VAL A 424 2.56 -7.70 -13.36
N SER A 425 3.82 -7.74 -12.93
CA SER A 425 4.21 -8.13 -11.57
C SER A 425 3.68 -7.17 -10.51
N TYR A 426 3.60 -5.86 -10.80
CA TYR A 426 2.98 -4.89 -9.89
C TYR A 426 1.49 -5.19 -9.70
N TYR A 427 0.76 -5.39 -10.79
CA TYR A 427 -0.67 -5.64 -10.72
C TYR A 427 -1.00 -6.97 -10.03
N LEU A 428 -0.27 -8.04 -10.36
CA LEU A 428 -0.45 -9.35 -9.77
C LEU A 428 -0.19 -9.35 -8.25
N ARG A 429 0.88 -8.68 -7.81
CA ARG A 429 1.21 -8.53 -6.37
C ARG A 429 0.20 -7.64 -5.63
N ARG A 430 -0.38 -6.61 -6.28
CA ARG A 430 -1.50 -5.84 -5.71
C ARG A 430 -2.77 -6.66 -5.54
N ALA A 431 -3.11 -7.54 -6.49
CA ALA A 431 -4.23 -8.46 -6.35
C ALA A 431 -4.04 -9.41 -5.15
N LEU A 432 -2.85 -9.98 -4.98
CA LEU A 432 -2.51 -10.80 -3.81
C LEU A 432 -2.66 -10.03 -2.50
N GLY A 433 -2.26 -8.75 -2.48
CA GLY A 433 -2.49 -7.84 -1.36
C GLY A 433 -3.98 -7.73 -0.96
N TYR A 434 -4.89 -7.66 -1.93
CA TYR A 434 -6.33 -7.60 -1.66
C TYR A 434 -6.91 -8.94 -1.16
N ARG A 435 -6.46 -10.08 -1.71
CA ARG A 435 -6.78 -11.41 -1.16
C ARG A 435 -6.34 -11.55 0.30
N PHE A 436 -5.10 -11.14 0.58
CA PHE A 436 -4.50 -11.24 1.91
C PHE A 436 -5.22 -10.37 2.94
N VAL A 437 -5.47 -9.08 2.65
CA VAL A 437 -6.18 -8.21 3.60
C VAL A 437 -7.63 -8.68 3.80
N ARG A 438 -8.31 -9.16 2.74
CA ARG A 438 -9.66 -9.74 2.88
C ARG A 438 -9.68 -10.90 3.86
N ARG A 439 -8.78 -11.89 3.71
CA ARG A 439 -8.68 -13.02 4.66
C ARG A 439 -8.28 -12.57 6.08
N ALA A 440 -7.47 -11.53 6.22
CA ALA A 440 -7.14 -10.96 7.54
C ALA A 440 -8.36 -10.29 8.21
N LEU A 441 -9.20 -9.57 7.46
CA LEU A 441 -10.44 -8.98 7.98
C LEU A 441 -11.52 -10.04 8.25
N GLU A 442 -11.65 -11.05 7.39
CA GLU A 442 -12.53 -12.21 7.59
C GLU A 442 -12.14 -12.99 8.87
N ALA A 443 -10.85 -13.20 9.14
CA ALA A 443 -10.37 -13.85 10.34
C ALA A 443 -10.55 -13.00 11.61
N ALA A 444 -10.40 -11.66 11.51
CA ALA A 444 -10.49 -10.77 12.66
C ALA A 444 -11.94 -10.43 13.04
N PHE A 445 -12.84 -10.22 12.08
CA PHE A 445 -14.23 -9.82 12.35
C PHE A 445 -15.25 -10.95 12.10
N GLY A 446 -14.94 -11.94 11.27
CA GLY A 446 -15.89 -12.87 10.68
C GLY A 446 -16.51 -12.33 9.38
N ALA A 447 -16.74 -13.20 8.40
CA ALA A 447 -17.28 -12.83 7.09
C ALA A 447 -18.60 -12.05 7.17
N ASP A 448 -19.53 -12.49 8.04
CA ASP A 448 -20.81 -11.82 8.31
C ASP A 448 -20.66 -10.39 8.85
N ALA A 449 -19.56 -10.09 9.55
CA ALA A 449 -19.29 -8.73 10.01
C ALA A 449 -18.69 -7.89 8.88
N LEU A 450 -17.84 -8.47 8.04
CA LEU A 450 -17.24 -7.77 6.89
C LEU A 450 -18.28 -7.40 5.82
N THR A 451 -19.37 -8.16 5.67
CA THR A 451 -20.52 -7.77 4.82
C THR A 451 -21.36 -6.62 5.40
N ARG A 452 -21.12 -6.22 6.66
CA ARG A 452 -21.76 -5.07 7.34
C ARG A 452 -20.80 -3.92 7.63
N ILE A 453 -19.53 -4.03 7.20
CA ILE A 453 -18.57 -2.92 7.24
C ILE A 453 -18.61 -2.25 5.86
N GLU A 454 -18.95 -0.97 5.86
CA GLU A 454 -18.95 -0.10 4.67
C GLU A 454 -17.59 0.59 4.54
N ARG A 455 -17.09 0.77 3.30
CA ARG A 455 -15.90 1.62 3.09
C ARG A 455 -16.22 3.06 3.44
N LEU A 456 -15.35 3.72 4.21
CA LEU A 456 -15.49 5.15 4.49
C LEU A 456 -14.82 6.00 3.41
N THR A 457 -15.27 7.24 3.27
CA THR A 457 -14.67 8.28 2.43
C THR A 457 -14.75 9.63 3.16
N PRO A 458 -14.11 10.71 2.66
CA PRO A 458 -14.28 12.05 3.24
C PRO A 458 -15.74 12.51 3.26
N ASP A 459 -16.56 12.00 2.34
CA ASP A 459 -17.95 12.38 2.13
C ASP A 459 -18.94 11.52 2.96
N GLY A 460 -18.46 10.45 3.62
CA GLY A 460 -19.27 9.46 4.34
C GLY A 460 -18.97 8.01 3.95
N PRO A 461 -19.71 7.03 4.50
CA PRO A 461 -19.66 5.64 4.05
C PRO A 461 -20.20 5.46 2.63
N LEU A 462 -19.84 4.35 1.98
CA LEU A 462 -20.44 3.88 0.73
C LEU A 462 -21.36 2.69 1.00
N GLU A 463 -22.51 2.64 0.33
CA GLU A 463 -23.54 1.60 0.47
C GLU A 463 -23.08 0.17 0.13
N ARG A 464 -21.89 0.02 -0.48
CA ARG A 464 -21.33 -1.27 -0.87
C ARG A 464 -20.55 -1.90 0.29
N PRO A 465 -20.78 -3.19 0.62
CA PRO A 465 -19.98 -3.92 1.59
C PRO A 465 -18.48 -3.97 1.24
N LEU A 466 -17.63 -3.81 2.25
CA LEU A 466 -16.17 -3.84 2.12
C LEU A 466 -15.65 -5.18 1.57
N SER A 467 -16.35 -6.29 1.83
CA SER A 467 -16.04 -7.60 1.22
C SER A 467 -16.24 -7.62 -0.30
N GLU A 468 -17.29 -6.97 -0.82
CA GLU A 468 -17.53 -6.84 -2.26
C GLU A 468 -16.49 -5.91 -2.90
N GLU A 469 -16.20 -4.75 -2.29
CA GLU A 469 -15.16 -3.85 -2.80
C GLU A 469 -13.77 -4.48 -2.82
N LEU A 470 -13.43 -5.31 -1.83
CA LEU A 470 -12.17 -6.06 -1.83
C LEU A 470 -12.10 -7.10 -2.95
N ALA A 471 -13.18 -7.85 -3.20
CA ALA A 471 -13.24 -8.81 -4.31
C ALA A 471 -13.20 -8.12 -5.69
N LEU A 472 -13.85 -6.96 -5.84
CA LEU A 472 -13.79 -6.14 -7.05
C LEU A 472 -12.38 -5.58 -7.30
N MET A 473 -11.64 -5.20 -6.26
CA MET A 473 -10.27 -4.71 -6.38
C MET A 473 -9.24 -5.83 -6.60
N GLU A 474 -9.47 -7.01 -6.00
CA GLU A 474 -8.73 -8.24 -6.34
C GLU A 474 -8.89 -8.56 -7.83
N GLY A 475 -10.13 -8.57 -8.34
CA GLY A 475 -10.45 -8.78 -9.76
C GLY A 475 -9.92 -7.69 -10.69
N LEU A 476 -9.99 -6.40 -10.32
CA LEU A 476 -9.48 -5.29 -11.14
C LEU A 476 -7.97 -5.42 -11.38
N PHE A 477 -7.20 -5.70 -10.32
CA PHE A 477 -5.74 -5.82 -10.40
C PHE A 477 -5.31 -7.16 -11.03
N PHE A 478 -6.02 -8.26 -10.78
CA PHE A 478 -5.76 -9.53 -11.46
C PHE A 478 -6.10 -9.45 -12.95
N GLY A 479 -7.19 -8.77 -13.31
CA GLY A 479 -7.58 -8.46 -14.68
C GLY A 479 -6.58 -7.59 -15.43
N ALA A 480 -6.02 -6.58 -14.76
CA ALA A 480 -4.91 -5.77 -15.29
C ALA A 480 -3.67 -6.65 -15.57
N ALA A 481 -3.29 -7.52 -14.64
CA ALA A 481 -2.19 -8.47 -14.83
C ALA A 481 -2.47 -9.41 -16.02
N ALA A 482 -3.65 -10.04 -16.06
CA ALA A 482 -4.04 -10.97 -17.11
C ALA A 482 -4.09 -10.32 -18.51
N ALA A 483 -4.65 -9.11 -18.61
CA ALA A 483 -4.72 -8.37 -19.87
C ALA A 483 -3.33 -7.99 -20.38
N VAL A 484 -2.47 -7.44 -19.53
CA VAL A 484 -1.12 -6.98 -19.92
C VAL A 484 -0.17 -8.16 -20.20
N ALA A 485 -0.28 -9.27 -19.47
CA ALA A 485 0.47 -10.49 -19.80
C ALA A 485 0.15 -10.97 -21.23
N ALA A 486 -1.14 -11.03 -21.58
CA ALA A 486 -1.58 -11.40 -22.93
C ALA A 486 -1.10 -10.39 -23.99
N ASP A 487 -1.17 -9.09 -23.72
CA ASP A 487 -0.70 -8.04 -24.66
C ASP A 487 0.83 -8.11 -24.88
N LEU A 488 1.60 -8.62 -23.90
CA LEU A 488 3.04 -8.89 -24.00
C LEU A 488 3.40 -10.25 -24.62
N GLY A 489 2.42 -11.11 -24.92
CA GLY A 489 2.66 -12.47 -25.40
C GLY A 489 3.21 -13.43 -24.34
N MET A 490 2.83 -13.21 -23.08
CA MET A 490 3.15 -14.04 -21.91
C MET A 490 1.90 -14.74 -21.36
N SER A 491 2.09 -15.92 -20.79
CA SER A 491 1.17 -16.48 -19.81
C SER A 491 1.29 -15.76 -18.46
N LEU A 492 0.24 -15.75 -17.65
CA LEU A 492 0.37 -15.38 -16.23
C LEU A 492 1.22 -16.38 -15.45
N ASP A 493 1.36 -17.61 -15.94
CA ASP A 493 2.05 -18.68 -15.25
C ASP A 493 3.60 -18.53 -15.36
N GLU A 494 4.09 -17.85 -16.41
CA GLU A 494 5.45 -17.27 -16.52
C GLU A 494 5.71 -16.16 -15.49
N VAL A 495 4.69 -15.36 -15.14
CA VAL A 495 4.81 -14.21 -14.22
C VAL A 495 4.59 -14.62 -12.76
N MET A 496 3.82 -15.69 -12.52
CA MET A 496 3.80 -16.43 -11.25
C MET A 496 5.08 -17.26 -11.12
N ASP A 497 6.20 -16.57 -11.01
CA ASP A 497 7.54 -17.15 -10.85
C ASP A 497 7.71 -17.86 -9.49
N PRO A 498 8.82 -18.57 -9.24
CA PRO A 498 9.07 -19.18 -7.93
C PRO A 498 9.00 -18.19 -6.78
N ALA A 499 9.53 -16.96 -6.93
CA ALA A 499 9.50 -15.97 -5.85
C ALA A 499 8.08 -15.50 -5.51
N PHE A 500 7.17 -15.40 -6.49
CA PHE A 500 5.76 -15.15 -6.27
C PHE A 500 5.07 -16.34 -5.55
N ARG A 501 5.39 -17.57 -5.94
CA ARG A 501 4.81 -18.78 -5.33
C ARG A 501 5.29 -18.98 -3.89
N ASP A 502 6.57 -18.74 -3.61
CA ASP A 502 7.16 -18.74 -2.27
C ASP A 502 6.47 -17.70 -1.36
N ALA A 503 6.24 -16.50 -1.88
CA ALA A 503 5.51 -15.44 -1.17
C ALA A 503 4.05 -15.85 -0.86
N CYS A 504 3.34 -16.46 -1.81
CA CYS A 504 1.99 -16.98 -1.57
C CYS A 504 1.97 -18.10 -0.52
N ALA A 505 2.98 -18.99 -0.52
CA ALA A 505 3.12 -20.07 0.46
C ALA A 505 3.40 -19.52 1.87
N ALA A 506 4.36 -18.61 2.01
CA ALA A 506 4.73 -17.99 3.29
C ALA A 506 3.59 -17.18 3.93
N LEU A 507 2.57 -16.81 3.16
CA LEU A 507 1.41 -16.04 3.62
C LEU A 507 0.12 -16.88 3.74
N ASP A 508 0.18 -18.20 3.50
CA ASP A 508 -0.99 -19.10 3.41
C ASP A 508 -2.05 -18.65 2.37
N VAL A 509 -1.68 -17.86 1.37
CA VAL A 509 -2.56 -17.37 0.29
C VAL A 509 -2.17 -17.95 -1.07
N LEU A 510 -1.80 -19.24 -1.08
CA LEU A 510 -1.68 -20.02 -2.31
C LEU A 510 -2.96 -19.85 -3.16
N PRO A 511 -2.85 -19.68 -4.48
CA PRO A 511 -4.01 -19.79 -5.35
C PRO A 511 -4.57 -21.22 -5.24
N ASP A 512 -5.88 -21.34 -5.31
CA ASP A 512 -6.62 -22.60 -5.19
C ASP A 512 -6.21 -23.58 -6.32
N GLN A 513 -6.63 -24.85 -6.25
CA GLN A 513 -6.21 -25.85 -7.27
C GLN A 513 -6.61 -25.47 -8.71
N ASP A 514 -7.66 -24.66 -8.87
CA ASP A 514 -8.11 -24.08 -10.15
C ASP A 514 -7.46 -22.71 -10.49
N GLY A 515 -6.44 -22.27 -9.72
CA GLY A 515 -5.65 -21.06 -9.98
C GLY A 515 -6.35 -19.72 -9.69
N ALA A 516 -7.47 -19.75 -8.97
CA ALA A 516 -8.46 -18.67 -8.90
C ALA A 516 -8.08 -17.48 -7.98
N LEU A 517 -6.97 -16.78 -8.27
CA LEU A 517 -6.83 -15.36 -7.91
C LEU A 517 -7.86 -14.50 -8.68
N GLY A 518 -8.16 -13.30 -8.18
CA GLY A 518 -9.08 -12.36 -8.83
C GLY A 518 -10.50 -12.38 -8.26
N SER A 519 -11.52 -12.05 -9.05
CA SER A 519 -12.91 -11.92 -8.59
C SER A 519 -13.64 -13.26 -8.36
N GLY A 520 -12.93 -14.39 -8.48
CA GLY A 520 -13.53 -15.73 -8.43
C GLY A 520 -14.35 -16.12 -9.67
N ARG A 521 -14.36 -15.29 -10.73
CA ARG A 521 -15.11 -15.51 -11.99
C ARG A 521 -14.24 -15.99 -13.15
N GLY A 522 -12.95 -16.26 -12.90
CA GLY A 522 -11.99 -16.73 -13.88
C GLY A 522 -11.16 -15.64 -14.55
N ARG A 523 -9.93 -16.01 -14.94
CA ARG A 523 -8.88 -15.16 -15.52
C ARG A 523 -9.36 -14.31 -16.70
N GLU A 524 -10.22 -14.86 -17.55
CA GLU A 524 -10.75 -14.17 -18.74
C GLU A 524 -11.82 -13.12 -18.40
N HIS A 525 -12.70 -13.41 -17.43
CA HIS A 525 -13.72 -12.47 -16.97
C HIS A 525 -13.08 -11.20 -16.40
N ASP A 526 -12.05 -11.38 -15.56
CA ASP A 526 -11.34 -10.26 -14.94
C ASP A 526 -10.54 -9.45 -15.98
N ALA A 527 -9.88 -10.11 -16.93
CA ALA A 527 -9.18 -9.44 -18.04
C ALA A 527 -10.15 -8.62 -18.92
N GLU A 528 -11.34 -9.14 -19.22
CA GLU A 528 -12.35 -8.45 -20.01
C GLU A 528 -13.04 -7.33 -19.22
N ALA A 529 -13.29 -7.54 -17.92
CA ALA A 529 -13.77 -6.51 -17.00
C ALA A 529 -12.77 -5.34 -16.90
N PHE A 530 -11.47 -5.64 -16.78
CA PHE A 530 -10.42 -4.62 -16.79
C PHE A 530 -10.36 -3.85 -18.13
N ARG A 531 -10.42 -4.53 -19.28
CA ARG A 531 -10.44 -3.87 -20.61
C ARG A 531 -11.69 -3.01 -20.85
N ARG A 532 -12.76 -3.17 -20.05
CA ARG A 532 -13.95 -2.30 -20.03
C ARG A 532 -13.90 -1.21 -18.95
N TRP A 533 -12.97 -1.25 -18.00
CA TRP A 533 -12.92 -0.29 -16.90
C TRP A 533 -12.46 1.09 -17.37
N SER A 534 -13.26 2.12 -17.07
CA SER A 534 -13.03 3.50 -17.48
C SER A 534 -12.58 4.35 -16.29
N ALA A 535 -11.29 4.70 -16.27
CA ALA A 535 -10.68 5.55 -15.25
C ALA A 535 -11.30 6.97 -15.17
N LEU A 536 -12.01 7.43 -16.21
CA LEU A 536 -12.70 8.72 -16.22
C LEU A 536 -14.05 8.66 -15.49
N GLU A 537 -14.73 7.51 -15.55
CA GLU A 537 -16.02 7.25 -14.91
C GLU A 537 -15.86 6.83 -13.44
N ASP A 538 -14.73 6.19 -13.09
CA ASP A 538 -14.44 5.79 -11.72
C ASP A 538 -14.33 7.00 -10.75
N GLY A 539 -15.22 7.04 -9.76
CA GLY A 539 -15.33 8.14 -8.80
C GLY A 539 -14.10 8.34 -7.91
N ASP A 540 -13.37 7.26 -7.61
CA ASP A 540 -12.16 7.32 -6.77
C ASP A 540 -10.98 7.96 -7.53
N VAL A 541 -10.81 7.61 -8.81
CA VAL A 541 -9.74 8.15 -9.67
C VAL A 541 -9.81 9.68 -9.77
N GLY A 542 -11.01 10.25 -9.66
CA GLY A 542 -11.25 11.69 -9.66
C GLY A 542 -10.82 12.48 -8.42
N ARG A 543 -10.45 11.83 -7.30
CA ARG A 543 -10.17 12.50 -6.01
C ARG A 543 -8.77 13.13 -5.91
N ASP A 544 -8.63 14.11 -5.01
CA ASP A 544 -7.39 14.86 -4.74
C ASP A 544 -6.53 14.16 -3.68
N ALA A 545 -5.37 13.68 -4.09
CA ALA A 545 -4.41 12.94 -3.27
C ALA A 545 -3.23 13.78 -2.74
N ARG A 546 -3.28 15.12 -2.85
CA ARG A 546 -2.19 15.99 -2.37
C ARG A 546 -2.06 15.91 -0.85
N VAL A 547 -0.86 15.58 -0.38
CA VAL A 547 -0.56 15.24 1.01
C VAL A 547 0.89 15.57 1.38
N MET A 548 1.13 15.97 2.63
CA MET A 548 2.46 16.02 3.27
C MET A 548 2.49 15.01 4.42
N VAL A 549 3.57 14.22 4.55
CA VAL A 549 3.71 13.27 5.67
C VAL A 549 5.14 13.21 6.22
N PRO A 550 5.32 13.16 7.56
CA PRO A 550 6.64 13.02 8.20
C PRO A 550 7.32 11.69 7.90
N VAL A 551 8.62 11.75 7.64
CA VAL A 551 9.52 10.62 7.48
C VAL A 551 10.20 10.30 8.81
N PHE A 552 10.94 11.30 9.32
CA PHE A 552 11.63 11.34 10.60
C PHE A 552 11.69 12.80 11.09
N HIS A 553 11.97 13.00 12.38
CA HIS A 553 12.25 14.33 12.95
C HIS A 553 13.73 14.43 13.32
N ASP A 554 14.41 15.44 12.79
CA ASP A 554 15.80 15.76 13.10
C ASP A 554 15.83 16.53 14.43
N LEU A 555 16.34 15.88 15.47
CA LEU A 555 16.38 16.41 16.84
C LEU A 555 17.39 17.56 17.03
N GLU A 556 18.46 17.59 16.23
CA GLU A 556 19.49 18.64 16.30
C GLU A 556 18.97 19.93 15.65
N ARG A 557 18.42 19.80 14.44
CA ARG A 557 17.89 20.92 13.65
C ARG A 557 16.47 21.33 14.08
N ARG A 558 15.78 20.47 14.83
CA ARG A 558 14.36 20.56 15.24
C ARG A 558 13.40 20.68 14.05
N LYS A 559 13.73 20.00 12.94
CA LYS A 559 12.94 20.03 11.70
C LYS A 559 12.43 18.64 11.35
N THR A 560 11.26 18.58 10.73
CA THR A 560 10.66 17.33 10.28
C THR A 560 10.96 17.13 8.80
N LYS A 561 11.60 16.01 8.47
CA LYS A 561 11.74 15.57 7.08
C LYS A 561 10.39 15.04 6.62
N ALA A 562 9.92 15.47 5.45
CA ALA A 562 8.61 15.13 4.93
C ALA A 562 8.64 14.81 3.43
N TRP A 563 7.80 13.87 3.03
CA TRP A 563 7.49 13.60 1.63
C TRP A 563 6.16 14.24 1.26
N VAL A 564 6.11 14.88 0.10
CA VAL A 564 5.00 15.76 -0.29
C VAL A 564 4.48 15.45 -1.69
N PHE A 565 3.25 14.95 -1.77
CA PHE A 565 2.46 14.79 -2.99
C PHE A 565 1.93 16.13 -3.47
N LEU A 566 2.49 16.64 -4.57
CA LEU A 566 2.22 17.98 -5.08
C LEU A 566 1.06 18.02 -6.08
N GLY A 567 0.79 16.89 -6.74
CA GLY A 567 -0.27 16.72 -7.73
C GLY A 567 0.12 15.72 -8.81
N TRP A 568 -0.46 15.88 -10.00
CA TRP A 568 -0.21 15.07 -11.19
C TRP A 568 0.35 15.93 -12.32
N ALA A 569 1.20 15.36 -13.17
CA ALA A 569 1.59 15.93 -14.45
C ALA A 569 1.03 15.07 -15.61
N ALA A 570 0.86 15.70 -16.76
CA ALA A 570 0.36 15.13 -18.01
C ALA A 570 1.52 14.88 -18.97
N ARG A 571 1.78 13.63 -19.35
CA ARG A 571 3.12 13.26 -19.83
C ARG A 571 3.12 12.09 -20.83
N ARG A 572 3.80 12.25 -21.96
CA ARG A 572 3.81 11.26 -23.04
C ARG A 572 4.79 10.10 -22.82
N VAL A 573 4.31 8.91 -23.14
CA VAL A 573 5.07 7.68 -23.33
C VAL A 573 4.88 7.21 -24.78
N LEU A 574 5.97 6.84 -25.45
CA LEU A 574 5.96 6.19 -26.75
C LEU A 574 6.16 4.68 -26.55
N VAL A 575 5.21 3.87 -27.04
CA VAL A 575 5.28 2.41 -27.06
C VAL A 575 5.55 1.97 -28.51
N SER A 576 6.58 1.15 -28.72
CA SER A 576 7.04 0.70 -30.04
C SER A 576 7.47 -0.76 -29.99
N PHE A 577 7.63 -1.43 -31.14
CA PHE A 577 8.20 -2.78 -31.18
C PHE A 577 9.73 -2.73 -31.16
N GLN A 578 10.35 -3.33 -30.14
CA GLN A 578 11.78 -3.67 -30.17
C GLN A 578 12.02 -4.94 -31.00
N ARG A 579 11.13 -5.92 -30.87
CA ARG A 579 11.00 -7.06 -31.77
C ARG A 579 9.51 -7.22 -32.11
N PRO A 580 9.12 -7.10 -33.40
CA PRO A 580 7.72 -7.25 -33.80
C PRO A 580 7.22 -8.69 -33.60
N PRO A 581 5.90 -8.90 -33.46
CA PRO A 581 5.29 -10.22 -33.49
C PRO A 581 5.40 -10.85 -34.88
N ALA A 582 5.23 -12.17 -34.97
CA ALA A 582 5.14 -12.86 -36.26
C ALA A 582 3.71 -12.73 -36.80
N VAL A 583 3.53 -12.09 -37.96
CA VAL A 583 2.21 -11.74 -38.49
C VAL A 583 1.91 -12.52 -39.77
N ARG A 584 0.73 -13.12 -39.81
CA ARG A 584 0.13 -13.78 -40.97
C ARG A 584 -1.15 -13.04 -41.35
N VAL A 585 -1.42 -12.91 -42.64
CA VAL A 585 -2.61 -12.23 -43.14
C VAL A 585 -3.31 -13.14 -44.13
N PHE A 586 -4.62 -13.28 -44.01
CA PHE A 586 -5.45 -14.12 -44.88
C PHE A 586 -6.44 -13.23 -45.63
N ALA A 587 -6.57 -13.44 -46.93
CA ALA A 587 -7.54 -12.77 -47.78
C ALA A 587 -8.99 -13.21 -47.45
N PRO A 588 -10.02 -12.49 -47.92
CA PRO A 588 -11.42 -12.87 -47.69
C PRO A 588 -11.82 -14.27 -48.19
N ASP A 589 -11.04 -14.86 -49.10
CA ASP A 589 -11.19 -16.24 -49.61
C ASP A 589 -10.51 -17.30 -48.72
N GLY A 590 -9.82 -16.89 -47.65
CA GLY A 590 -9.15 -17.74 -46.68
C GLY A 590 -7.70 -18.11 -47.00
N ARG A 591 -7.14 -17.74 -48.18
CA ARG A 591 -5.73 -18.00 -48.50
C ARG A 591 -4.81 -17.01 -47.79
N GLU A 592 -3.57 -17.40 -47.51
CA GLU A 592 -2.56 -16.50 -46.96
C GLU A 592 -2.11 -15.48 -48.02
N ALA A 593 -2.21 -14.19 -47.69
CA ALA A 593 -1.87 -13.06 -48.52
C ALA A 593 -0.45 -12.58 -48.21
N SER A 594 0.28 -12.12 -49.22
CA SER A 594 1.69 -11.73 -49.13
C SER A 594 2.03 -10.57 -50.07
N PRO A 595 3.17 -9.88 -49.90
CA PRO A 595 3.56 -8.80 -50.79
C PRO A 595 3.62 -9.26 -52.26
N PRO A 596 3.07 -8.49 -53.23
CA PRO A 596 2.65 -7.10 -53.11
C PRO A 596 1.17 -6.87 -52.72
N GLU A 597 0.38 -7.92 -52.47
CA GLU A 597 -1.05 -7.79 -52.15
C GLU A 597 -1.29 -7.07 -50.82
N VAL A 598 -0.51 -7.44 -49.80
CA VAL A 598 -0.54 -6.84 -48.46
C VAL A 598 0.86 -6.38 -48.06
N ASP A 599 0.93 -5.18 -47.46
CA ASP A 599 2.12 -4.60 -46.85
C ASP A 599 1.92 -4.52 -45.32
N VAL A 600 2.69 -5.28 -44.55
CA VAL A 600 2.58 -5.34 -43.08
C VAL A 600 3.58 -4.38 -42.46
N ARG A 601 3.10 -3.38 -41.72
CA ARG A 601 3.92 -2.34 -41.10
C ARG A 601 3.82 -2.37 -39.59
N PHE A 602 4.94 -2.16 -38.92
CA PHE A 602 5.01 -2.11 -37.45
C PHE A 602 5.15 -0.66 -37.00
N GLY A 603 4.08 -0.12 -36.42
CA GLY A 603 4.03 1.26 -35.95
C GLY A 603 4.43 1.43 -34.48
N ALA A 604 4.20 2.64 -33.98
CA ALA A 604 4.32 2.99 -32.57
C ALA A 604 3.06 3.74 -32.12
N LEU A 605 2.66 3.51 -30.87
CA LEU A 605 1.58 4.25 -30.21
C LEU A 605 2.17 5.24 -29.22
N ALA A 606 1.49 6.36 -29.01
CA ALA A 606 1.89 7.34 -28.03
C ALA A 606 0.72 7.69 -27.11
N HIS A 607 0.99 7.65 -25.81
CA HIS A 607 0.02 7.76 -24.74
C HIS A 607 0.39 8.93 -23.84
N ASP A 608 -0.49 9.91 -23.72
CA ASP A 608 -0.35 10.97 -22.73
C ASP A 608 -0.90 10.44 -21.40
N LEU A 609 0.02 9.95 -20.57
CA LEU A 609 -0.26 9.30 -19.30
C LEU A 609 -0.26 10.28 -18.15
N ALA A 610 -1.08 9.96 -17.16
CA ALA A 610 -1.20 10.69 -15.93
C ALA A 610 -0.28 10.07 -14.89
N TYR A 611 0.52 10.91 -14.23
CA TYR A 611 1.63 10.48 -13.41
C TYR A 611 1.91 11.52 -12.29
N PRO A 612 2.17 11.14 -11.03
CA PRO A 612 2.22 12.13 -9.95
C PRO A 612 3.51 12.97 -9.94
N VAL A 613 3.60 14.02 -9.11
CA VAL A 613 4.81 14.85 -8.93
C VAL A 613 5.08 15.18 -7.47
N MET A 614 6.36 15.13 -7.06
CA MET A 614 6.73 15.20 -5.64
C MET A 614 8.09 15.82 -5.29
N ALA A 615 8.28 16.03 -3.99
CA ALA A 615 9.57 16.29 -3.36
C ALA A 615 9.72 15.61 -1.99
N GLU A 616 10.99 15.46 -1.59
CA GLU A 616 11.45 15.17 -0.24
C GLU A 616 12.07 16.46 0.31
N ILE A 617 11.51 17.01 1.40
CA ILE A 617 11.91 18.31 1.96
C ILE A 617 12.01 18.27 3.49
N THR A 618 12.60 19.31 4.07
CA THR A 618 12.75 19.47 5.52
C THR A 618 11.98 20.72 5.97
N VAL A 619 10.94 20.55 6.81
CA VAL A 619 10.00 21.61 7.21
C VAL A 619 9.96 21.82 8.72
N ASP A 620 9.65 23.06 9.14
CA ASP A 620 9.51 23.43 10.56
C ASP A 620 8.14 23.06 11.14
N ARG A 621 7.11 22.89 10.29
CA ARG A 621 5.78 22.43 10.66
C ARG A 621 5.18 21.58 9.55
N LEU A 622 4.49 20.50 9.92
CA LEU A 622 3.72 19.69 9.00
C LEU A 622 2.42 20.41 8.62
N LEU A 623 2.19 20.59 7.32
CA LEU A 623 0.89 20.97 6.80
C LEU A 623 -0.05 19.75 6.84
N ASP A 624 -1.32 19.95 7.18
CA ASP A 624 -2.35 18.95 6.88
C ASP A 624 -2.75 18.96 5.39
N ARG A 625 -3.68 18.07 5.03
CA ARG A 625 -4.11 17.83 3.65
C ARG A 625 -4.67 19.11 3.01
N ASP A 626 -5.43 19.92 3.75
CA ASP A 626 -6.09 21.11 3.20
C ASP A 626 -5.20 22.36 3.26
N GLU A 627 -4.36 22.49 4.30
CA GLU A 627 -3.27 23.47 4.34
C GLU A 627 -2.34 23.34 3.13
N LEU A 628 -1.97 22.10 2.76
CA LEU A 628 -1.15 21.82 1.59
C LEU A 628 -1.91 22.03 0.27
N ARG A 629 -3.13 21.49 0.13
CA ARG A 629 -3.95 21.69 -1.09
C ARG A 629 -4.08 23.17 -1.43
N ALA A 630 -4.42 24.01 -0.45
CA ALA A 630 -4.51 25.45 -0.63
C ALA A 630 -3.19 26.10 -1.08
N LEU A 631 -2.03 25.54 -0.69
CA LEU A 631 -0.71 25.98 -1.14
C LEU A 631 -0.43 25.53 -2.58
N CYS A 632 -0.65 24.25 -2.89
CA CYS A 632 -0.55 23.68 -4.25
C CYS A 632 -1.64 24.19 -5.22
N ASP A 633 -2.63 24.94 -4.73
CA ASP A 633 -3.61 25.65 -5.56
C ASP A 633 -3.20 27.10 -5.88
N ARG A 634 -2.38 27.73 -5.04
CA ARG A 634 -1.69 29.00 -5.33
C ARG A 634 -0.46 28.82 -6.22
N HIS A 635 0.30 27.74 -6.00
CA HIS A 635 1.55 27.46 -6.70
C HIS A 635 1.37 26.21 -7.58
N ARG A 636 1.51 26.35 -8.90
CA ARG A 636 1.13 25.32 -9.89
C ARG A 636 2.29 24.56 -10.53
N THR A 637 3.52 24.80 -10.09
CA THR A 637 4.72 24.07 -10.49
C THR A 637 5.45 23.58 -9.24
N ARG A 638 6.29 22.54 -9.37
CA ARG A 638 6.98 21.91 -8.25
C ARG A 638 7.87 22.92 -7.51
N SER A 639 8.79 23.57 -8.22
CA SER A 639 9.73 24.55 -7.65
C SER A 639 9.02 25.75 -7.01
N ALA A 640 7.88 26.21 -7.56
CA ALA A 640 7.09 27.26 -6.93
C ALA A 640 6.43 26.82 -5.61
N ILE A 641 6.02 25.55 -5.50
CA ILE A 641 5.52 24.97 -4.25
C ILE A 641 6.65 24.83 -3.23
N LEU A 642 7.82 24.32 -3.62
CA LEU A 642 8.95 24.14 -2.69
C LEU A 642 9.45 25.48 -2.16
N ALA A 643 9.62 26.48 -3.03
CA ALA A 643 9.98 27.84 -2.63
C ALA A 643 8.97 28.48 -1.65
N ALA A 644 7.67 28.14 -1.75
CA ALA A 644 6.65 28.60 -0.82
C ALA A 644 6.71 27.86 0.54
N LEU A 645 6.98 26.55 0.52
CA LEU A 645 7.15 25.73 1.73
C LEU A 645 8.42 26.11 2.51
N GLU A 646 9.53 26.37 1.81
CA GLU A 646 10.78 26.86 2.39
C GLU A 646 10.66 28.32 2.84
N GLY A 647 10.11 29.20 1.99
CA GLY A 647 9.99 30.63 2.26
C GLY A 647 9.09 30.96 3.45
N GLY A 648 8.02 30.18 3.67
CA GLY A 648 7.10 30.37 4.79
C GLY A 648 7.75 30.26 6.18
N THR A 649 8.89 29.57 6.29
CA THR A 649 9.64 29.42 7.55
C THR A 649 10.19 30.74 8.10
N ARG A 650 10.55 31.69 7.22
CA ARG A 650 11.15 32.97 7.63
C ARG A 650 10.10 33.97 8.16
N THR A 651 8.90 33.94 7.61
CA THR A 651 7.86 34.96 7.89
C THR A 651 7.13 34.74 9.21
N SER A 652 7.08 33.51 9.74
CA SER A 652 6.50 33.24 11.07
C SER A 652 7.38 33.75 12.20
N ALA A 653 8.71 33.59 12.08
CA ALA A 653 9.69 34.01 13.09
C ALA A 653 9.73 35.53 13.31
N GLN A 654 9.39 36.35 12.31
CA GLN A 654 9.26 37.80 12.49
C GLN A 654 7.96 38.20 13.18
N ARG A 655 6.84 37.52 12.89
CA ARG A 655 5.51 37.87 13.46
C ARG A 655 5.37 37.61 14.95
N THR A 656 6.25 36.83 15.57
CA THR A 656 6.31 36.65 17.03
C THR A 656 7.27 37.61 17.74
N GLY A 657 8.06 38.40 17.01
CA GLY A 657 9.02 39.37 17.57
C GLY A 657 8.41 40.73 17.91
N ASP A 658 7.77 41.39 16.94
CA ASP A 658 7.44 42.83 17.04
C ASP A 658 6.30 43.18 18.02
N ALA A 659 5.53 42.19 18.49
CA ALA A 659 4.30 42.43 19.28
C ALA A 659 4.52 42.83 20.76
N ARG A 660 5.73 43.21 21.19
CA ARG A 660 6.04 43.54 22.60
C ARG A 660 6.84 44.82 22.88
N ASP A 661 7.56 45.38 21.90
CA ASP A 661 8.48 46.52 22.15
C ASP A 661 7.89 47.91 21.85
N GLU A 662 6.69 48.00 21.25
CA GLU A 662 6.05 49.28 20.90
C GLU A 662 5.09 49.86 21.97
N PRO A 663 5.55 50.04 23.22
CA PRO A 663 5.08 51.18 24.03
C PRO A 663 6.20 52.16 24.44
N LEU A 664 7.47 51.75 24.41
CA LEU A 664 8.55 52.48 25.10
C LEU A 664 9.28 53.54 24.26
N ARG A 665 9.09 53.60 22.94
CA ARG A 665 9.76 54.58 22.06
C ARG A 665 9.04 55.93 21.88
N ARG A 666 8.08 56.27 22.75
CA ARG A 666 7.42 57.60 22.76
C ARG A 666 7.65 58.38 24.06
N ARG A 667 8.89 58.36 24.58
CA ARG A 667 9.39 59.29 25.62
C ARG A 667 10.94 59.34 25.64
N ALA A 668 11.49 60.03 24.64
CA ALA A 668 12.86 60.53 24.56
C ALA A 668 12.82 61.86 23.79
#